data_AF-A0A518JQ77-F1
#
_entry.id   AF-A0A518JQ77-F1
#
_cell.length_a   1.000
_cell.length_b   1.000
_cell.length_c   1.000
_cell.angle_alpha   90.00
_cell.angle_beta   90.00
_cell.angle_gamma   90.00
#
_symmetry.space_group_name_H-M   'P 1'
#
loop_
_entity.id
_entity.type
_entity.pdbx_description
1 polymer ?
#
loop_
_entity_poly.entity_id
_entity_poly.type
_entity_poly.pdbx_seq_one_letter_code
_entity_poly.pdbx_strand_id
1 'polypeptide(L)'
;MKSVPTDDRSRRSFPIFTFALLSVAWFGPFAAARDLVLPEVPANWQSLLQTDPSALQEHLTAVLETQWDAVEFDADDDASSLLAKAQQIFALNAATRQRVDALWKLSGPIGASADSPEARPAAATFLKTISAWVDFSGRLRFATREHTRQTVRRLPRRDVARLIGLAQQYQVGIVAPAIAFVLAQPPATSKVQPFDHATRMQLVRLIQSTHEIDATASLYELLRWPHTPDALRLHLLNTLRTIGISQASLTDSNRLTPAELLAELEQMKTQSLSVEDQQLRIELMPWLASLAEHGVQGATFRWGPVEIQAGDWVLQRNPSPYNRFTDLSPGLFTHVGIAAEVTDNAGIRRIVIVDLPETGTKIEADTADEFVSTSLHWVVLRHRDPKSAAAMGRVAAKLAGRTSEFDLTFNTALVHEQRGIVDRPDDAVRTYCAGFLALCAQEAGVSWEQLFPLVERPINDRCGENLESLGLTMTEFLSPSGPLFSPDLQIVGARPPMYAPDNQIREAVYDQFARRISEREFQMHETSAQRLRQQLAELSSDYSWVRAALAQVNDVSPAIDLVVAGRVATIVENLDAIADTQAEAFSDAMTLVTAQGVPAKAPPEEAARLTEVLANLKSDHPQWFADAAAGKLSNRQLQQLLTRFYSEQGQVSVDAMFFPESPSPQ
;
A
#
# COMPACT_ATOMS: atom_id res chain seq x y z
N MET A 1 -42.79 -45.57 54.14
CA MET A 1 -41.30 -45.52 54.23
C MET A 1 -40.78 -45.34 52.81
N LYS A 2 -40.49 -44.08 52.42
CA LYS A 2 -39.14 -43.49 52.19
C LYS A 2 -38.51 -43.95 50.86
N SER A 3 -37.97 -43.14 49.93
CA SER A 3 -37.87 -41.70 49.65
C SER A 3 -36.89 -41.52 48.46
N VAL A 4 -36.94 -40.36 47.76
CA VAL A 4 -35.88 -39.73 46.89
C VAL A 4 -35.82 -40.22 45.40
N PRO A 5 -35.44 -39.40 44.37
CA PRO A 5 -35.75 -37.99 44.00
C PRO A 5 -36.05 -37.74 42.48
N THR A 6 -36.51 -36.54 42.11
CA THR A 6 -35.97 -35.56 41.10
C THR A 6 -37.03 -34.72 40.39
N ASP A 7 -36.70 -33.43 40.30
CA ASP A 7 -37.36 -32.31 39.60
C ASP A 7 -37.58 -32.54 38.09
N ASP A 8 -38.73 -32.09 37.57
CA ASP A 8 -38.77 -31.20 36.40
C ASP A 8 -40.17 -30.52 36.22
N ARG A 9 -40.14 -29.26 35.76
CA ARG A 9 -41.17 -28.44 35.05
C ARG A 9 -42.49 -28.05 35.74
N SER A 10 -42.64 -26.76 35.98
CA SER A 10 -43.83 -25.99 35.55
C SER A 10 -43.45 -24.51 35.35
N ARG A 11 -43.35 -24.01 34.11
CA ARG A 11 -44.39 -23.27 33.36
C ARG A 11 -45.24 -22.32 34.21
N ARG A 12 -44.93 -21.02 34.12
CA ARG A 12 -45.93 -19.94 34.09
C ARG A 12 -45.55 -18.89 33.04
N SER A 13 -46.57 -18.51 32.29
CA SER A 13 -46.63 -17.68 31.09
C SER A 13 -46.91 -16.21 31.40
N PHE A 14 -46.81 -15.37 30.35
CA PHE A 14 -47.26 -13.97 30.12
C PHE A 14 -46.16 -12.89 30.09
N PRO A 15 -46.32 -11.79 29.32
CA PRO A 15 -46.64 -11.68 27.89
C PRO A 15 -45.59 -10.85 27.12
N ILE A 16 -45.66 -10.92 25.78
CA ILE A 16 -44.88 -10.13 24.84
C ILE A 16 -45.33 -8.66 24.91
N PHE A 17 -44.44 -7.77 25.34
CA PHE A 17 -44.56 -6.32 25.12
C PHE A 17 -43.43 -5.88 24.18
N THR A 18 -43.81 -5.57 22.95
CA THR A 18 -42.96 -4.95 21.94
C THR A 18 -42.76 -3.48 22.32
N PHE A 19 -41.62 -3.13 22.91
CA PHE A 19 -41.20 -1.74 23.05
C PHE A 19 -40.26 -1.39 21.90
N ALA A 20 -40.79 -0.67 20.92
CA ALA A 20 -40.01 0.14 20.01
C ALA A 20 -39.35 1.27 20.81
N LEU A 21 -38.05 1.17 21.06
CA LEU A 21 -37.26 2.25 21.63
C LEU A 21 -36.68 3.08 20.48
N LEU A 22 -37.39 4.18 20.21
CA LEU A 22 -36.89 5.38 19.56
C LEU A 22 -35.59 5.83 20.23
N SER A 23 -34.46 5.62 19.57
CA SER A 23 -33.21 6.33 19.83
C SER A 23 -33.31 7.75 19.27
N VAL A 24 -33.95 8.65 20.03
CA VAL A 24 -33.83 10.09 19.79
C VAL A 24 -32.44 10.50 20.27
N ALA A 25 -31.53 10.64 19.32
CA ALA A 25 -30.22 11.25 19.52
C ALA A 25 -30.43 12.73 19.89
N TRP A 26 -30.06 13.09 21.12
CA TRP A 26 -29.89 14.49 21.52
C TRP A 26 -28.54 14.98 21.01
N PHE A 27 -28.50 15.48 19.77
CA PHE A 27 -27.45 16.38 19.32
C PHE A 27 -28.06 17.77 19.19
N GLY A 28 -27.49 18.75 19.90
CA GLY A 28 -27.78 20.16 19.65
C GLY A 28 -27.36 20.55 18.22
N PRO A 29 -27.84 21.69 17.70
CA PRO A 29 -27.52 22.12 16.34
C PRO A 29 -26.06 22.58 16.31
N PHE A 30 -25.16 21.66 15.95
CA PHE A 30 -23.83 22.04 15.50
C PHE A 30 -23.98 22.76 14.16
N ALA A 31 -23.13 23.77 13.92
CA ALA A 31 -23.04 24.48 12.65
C ALA A 31 -23.06 23.45 11.52
N ALA A 32 -24.02 23.59 10.59
CA ALA A 32 -24.23 22.65 9.52
C ALA A 32 -22.90 22.41 8.80
N ALA A 33 -22.32 21.23 9.00
CA ALA A 33 -21.32 20.72 8.07
C ALA A 33 -21.95 20.88 6.69
N ARG A 34 -21.28 21.56 5.75
CA ARG A 34 -21.71 21.48 4.36
C ARG A 34 -21.80 19.99 4.05
N ASP A 35 -23.01 19.48 3.80
CA ASP A 35 -23.23 18.08 3.45
C ASP A 35 -22.47 17.83 2.16
N LEU A 36 -21.22 17.39 2.29
CA LEU A 36 -20.36 17.09 1.17
C LEU A 36 -20.78 15.73 0.67
N VAL A 37 -21.59 15.78 -0.38
CA VAL A 37 -22.14 14.61 -1.05
C VAL A 37 -21.02 13.96 -1.83
N LEU A 38 -20.36 12.99 -1.20
CA LEU A 38 -19.45 12.09 -1.91
C LEU A 38 -20.23 11.41 -3.07
N PRO A 39 -19.63 11.31 -4.27
CA PRO A 39 -20.27 10.69 -5.43
C PRO A 39 -20.87 9.32 -5.11
N GLU A 40 -22.00 9.00 -5.74
CA GLU A 40 -22.58 7.67 -5.63
C GLU A 40 -21.72 6.65 -6.35
N VAL A 41 -21.67 5.43 -5.78
CA VAL A 41 -21.04 4.29 -6.44
C VAL A 41 -22.06 3.69 -7.41
N PRO A 42 -21.68 3.38 -8.66
CA PRO A 42 -22.55 2.70 -9.60
C PRO A 42 -23.17 1.43 -8.99
N ALA A 43 -24.48 1.26 -9.11
CA ALA A 43 -25.20 0.14 -8.49
C ALA A 43 -24.84 -1.23 -9.10
N ASN A 44 -24.39 -1.21 -10.36
CA ASN A 44 -23.93 -2.38 -11.10
C ASN A 44 -22.89 -1.97 -12.16
N TRP A 45 -22.23 -2.95 -12.77
CA TRP A 45 -21.17 -2.69 -13.75
C TRP A 45 -21.68 -2.02 -15.03
N GLN A 46 -22.96 -2.21 -15.42
CA GLN A 46 -23.51 -1.54 -16.60
C GLN A 46 -23.66 -0.04 -16.36
N SER A 47 -24.12 0.36 -15.17
CA SER A 47 -24.20 1.78 -14.80
C SER A 47 -22.82 2.43 -14.69
N LEU A 48 -21.76 1.63 -14.51
CA LEU A 48 -20.40 2.13 -14.43
C LEU A 48 -19.95 2.75 -15.77
N LEU A 49 -20.45 2.26 -16.91
CA LEU A 49 -20.19 2.84 -18.24
C LEU A 49 -20.71 4.27 -18.42
N GLN A 50 -21.63 4.71 -17.55
CA GLN A 50 -22.16 6.08 -17.56
C GLN A 50 -21.32 7.02 -16.68
N THR A 51 -20.33 6.48 -15.96
CA THR A 51 -19.42 7.26 -15.11
C THR A 51 -18.41 7.96 -16.00
N ASP A 52 -18.20 9.25 -15.77
CA ASP A 52 -17.05 9.99 -16.29
C ASP A 52 -15.94 9.96 -15.23
N PRO A 53 -14.87 9.17 -15.41
CA PRO A 53 -13.81 9.05 -14.40
C PRO A 53 -13.02 10.35 -14.20
N SER A 54 -12.91 11.19 -15.24
CA SER A 54 -12.22 12.48 -15.14
C SER A 54 -13.04 13.46 -14.31
N ALA A 55 -14.34 13.59 -14.59
CA ALA A 55 -15.23 14.41 -13.76
C ALA A 55 -15.32 13.89 -12.31
N LEU A 56 -15.27 12.57 -12.11
CA LEU A 56 -15.19 11.96 -10.78
C LEU A 56 -13.90 12.37 -10.06
N GLN A 57 -12.75 12.28 -10.72
CA GLN A 57 -11.45 12.65 -10.13
C GLN A 57 -11.42 14.15 -9.75
N GLU A 58 -11.94 15.02 -10.60
CA GLU A 58 -12.09 16.45 -10.31
C GLU A 58 -13.01 16.68 -9.09
N HIS A 59 -14.16 16.01 -9.03
CA HIS A 59 -15.07 16.11 -7.90
C HIS A 59 -14.43 15.59 -6.61
N LEU A 60 -13.77 14.44 -6.62
CA LEU A 60 -13.06 13.92 -5.44
C LEU A 60 -11.94 14.86 -4.97
N THR A 61 -11.24 15.50 -5.91
CA THR A 61 -10.23 16.51 -5.59
C THR A 61 -10.88 17.74 -4.93
N ALA A 62 -11.97 18.25 -5.49
CA ALA A 62 -12.71 19.37 -4.91
C ALA A 62 -13.30 19.04 -3.51
N VAL A 63 -13.77 17.79 -3.30
CA VAL A 63 -14.20 17.33 -1.98
C VAL A 63 -13.02 17.33 -1.02
N LEU A 64 -11.85 16.81 -1.42
CA LEU A 64 -10.65 16.83 -0.62
C LEU A 64 -10.32 18.28 -0.20
N GLU A 65 -10.23 19.20 -1.14
CA GLU A 65 -9.90 20.61 -0.89
C GLU A 65 -10.93 21.28 0.03
N THR A 66 -12.24 21.11 -0.24
CA THR A 66 -13.29 21.70 0.58
C THR A 66 -13.30 21.14 2.00
N GLN A 67 -13.11 19.83 2.15
CA GLN A 67 -12.99 19.19 3.45
C GLN A 67 -11.77 19.69 4.20
N TRP A 68 -10.71 20.02 3.46
CA TRP A 68 -9.45 20.47 4.02
C TRP A 68 -9.59 21.85 4.62
N ASP A 69 -10.24 22.75 3.90
CA ASP A 69 -10.55 24.10 4.38
C ASP A 69 -11.50 24.05 5.59
N ALA A 70 -12.49 23.15 5.57
CA ALA A 70 -13.44 23.02 6.68
C ALA A 70 -12.82 22.52 7.99
N VAL A 71 -11.72 21.75 7.91
CA VAL A 71 -10.99 21.24 9.08
C VAL A 71 -9.68 22.00 9.34
N GLU A 72 -9.49 23.16 8.71
CA GLU A 72 -8.39 24.05 9.02
C GLU A 72 -8.50 24.57 10.46
N PHE A 73 -7.37 24.86 11.10
CA PHE A 73 -7.37 25.26 12.50
C PHE A 73 -7.36 26.76 12.68
N ASP A 74 -8.29 27.24 13.47
CA ASP A 74 -8.43 28.65 13.83
C ASP A 74 -7.74 28.94 15.16
N ALA A 75 -7.31 30.20 15.37
CA ALA A 75 -6.69 30.61 16.62
C ALA A 75 -7.63 30.46 17.83
N ASP A 76 -8.93 30.58 17.59
CA ASP A 76 -9.99 30.51 18.60
C ASP A 76 -10.63 29.12 18.73
N ASP A 77 -10.08 28.10 18.06
CA ASP A 77 -10.59 26.73 18.15
C ASP A 77 -10.51 26.18 19.58
N ASP A 78 -11.66 25.95 20.18
CA ASP A 78 -11.78 25.27 21.46
C ASP A 78 -11.78 23.73 21.31
N ALA A 79 -11.77 23.01 22.42
CA ALA A 79 -11.75 21.55 22.40
C ALA A 79 -12.97 20.94 21.68
N SER A 80 -14.14 21.59 21.72
CA SER A 80 -15.34 21.10 21.07
C SER A 80 -15.26 21.27 19.55
N SER A 81 -14.76 22.42 19.08
CA SER A 81 -14.50 22.70 17.67
C SER A 81 -13.50 21.70 17.09
N LEU A 82 -12.36 21.49 17.78
CA LEU A 82 -11.33 20.54 17.37
C LEU A 82 -11.86 19.11 17.24
N LEU A 83 -12.69 18.66 18.20
CA LEU A 83 -13.31 17.33 18.15
C LEU A 83 -14.36 17.23 17.03
N ALA A 84 -15.11 18.30 16.74
CA ALA A 84 -16.06 18.33 15.63
C ALA A 84 -15.36 18.25 14.26
N LYS A 85 -14.27 19.01 14.07
CA LYS A 85 -13.42 18.95 12.87
C LYS A 85 -12.82 17.53 12.69
N ALA A 86 -12.36 16.91 13.78
CA ALA A 86 -11.89 15.52 13.76
C ALA A 86 -13.00 14.51 13.39
N GLN A 87 -14.20 14.68 13.95
CA GLN A 87 -15.35 13.83 13.62
C GLN A 87 -15.71 13.90 12.14
N GLN A 88 -15.68 15.10 11.54
CA GLN A 88 -15.97 15.30 10.12
C GLN A 88 -15.00 14.52 9.22
N ILE A 89 -13.69 14.65 9.44
CA ILE A 89 -12.70 13.93 8.63
C ILE A 89 -12.76 12.42 8.87
N PHE A 90 -13.06 11.96 10.10
CA PHE A 90 -13.21 10.53 10.39
C PHE A 90 -14.45 9.93 9.72
N ALA A 91 -15.57 10.65 9.71
CA ALA A 91 -16.78 10.24 8.99
C ALA A 91 -16.52 10.11 7.48
N LEU A 92 -15.76 11.05 6.91
CA LEU A 92 -15.37 11.00 5.49
C LEU A 92 -14.51 9.77 5.18
N ASN A 93 -13.56 9.40 6.04
CA ASN A 93 -12.76 8.17 5.87
C ASN A 93 -13.65 6.93 5.85
N ALA A 94 -14.56 6.81 6.81
CA ALA A 94 -15.48 5.67 6.90
C ALA A 94 -16.37 5.57 5.65
N ALA A 95 -16.92 6.70 5.20
CA ALA A 95 -17.77 6.77 4.02
C ALA A 95 -17.00 6.49 2.71
N THR A 96 -15.73 6.86 2.64
CA THR A 96 -14.84 6.57 1.50
C THR A 96 -14.52 5.09 1.42
N ARG A 97 -14.15 4.47 2.55
CA ARG A 97 -13.90 3.02 2.62
C ARG A 97 -15.09 2.20 2.14
N GLN A 98 -16.31 2.55 2.57
CA GLN A 98 -17.53 1.87 2.14
C GLN A 98 -17.73 1.93 0.61
N ARG A 99 -17.35 3.04 -0.03
CA ARG A 99 -17.46 3.21 -1.48
C ARG A 99 -16.42 2.41 -2.24
N VAL A 100 -15.18 2.40 -1.76
CA VAL A 100 -14.10 1.55 -2.27
C VAL A 100 -14.52 0.07 -2.18
N ASP A 101 -15.00 -0.37 -1.02
CA ASP A 101 -15.48 -1.75 -0.79
C ASP A 101 -16.68 -2.11 -1.69
N ALA A 102 -17.54 -1.14 -2.00
CA ALA A 102 -18.67 -1.35 -2.91
C ALA A 102 -18.21 -1.48 -4.37
N LEU A 103 -17.28 -0.63 -4.82
CA LEU A 103 -16.70 -0.70 -6.16
C LEU A 103 -15.98 -2.03 -6.39
N TRP A 104 -15.19 -2.51 -5.43
CA TRP A 104 -14.49 -3.79 -5.53
C TRP A 104 -15.40 -4.97 -5.88
N LYS A 105 -16.68 -4.93 -5.48
CA LYS A 105 -17.65 -5.99 -5.79
C LYS A 105 -18.09 -6.02 -7.26
N LEU A 106 -17.78 -4.97 -8.04
CA LEU A 106 -18.15 -4.88 -9.45
C LEU A 106 -17.17 -5.60 -10.38
N SER A 107 -15.94 -5.90 -9.95
CA SER A 107 -14.90 -6.46 -10.83
C SER A 107 -15.23 -7.88 -11.32
N GLY A 108 -15.66 -8.78 -10.45
CA GLY A 108 -16.04 -10.15 -10.81
C GLY A 108 -17.20 -10.22 -11.83
N PRO A 109 -18.31 -9.48 -11.66
CA PRO A 109 -19.37 -9.39 -12.66
C PRO A 109 -18.93 -8.88 -14.05
N ILE A 110 -17.94 -7.98 -14.10
CA ILE A 110 -17.37 -7.50 -15.37
C ILE A 110 -16.68 -8.65 -16.09
N GLY A 111 -15.77 -9.38 -15.42
CA GLY A 111 -15.07 -10.50 -16.06
C GLY A 111 -15.95 -11.72 -16.32
N ALA A 112 -17.00 -11.96 -15.53
CA ALA A 112 -18.03 -12.95 -15.85
C ALA A 112 -18.78 -12.64 -17.17
N SER A 113 -18.69 -11.40 -17.64
CA SER A 113 -19.28 -10.94 -18.90
C SER A 113 -18.22 -10.71 -19.99
N ALA A 114 -17.02 -11.30 -19.88
CA ALA A 114 -15.88 -11.00 -20.77
C ALA A 114 -16.17 -11.15 -22.27
N ASP A 115 -17.10 -12.02 -22.66
CA ASP A 115 -17.52 -12.20 -24.06
C ASP A 115 -18.41 -11.04 -24.60
N SER A 116 -18.92 -10.17 -23.72
CA SER A 116 -19.73 -9.01 -24.10
C SER A 116 -18.82 -7.87 -24.58
N PRO A 117 -19.20 -7.17 -25.67
CA PRO A 117 -18.41 -6.05 -26.19
C PRO A 117 -18.32 -4.87 -25.21
N GLU A 118 -19.24 -4.80 -24.24
CA GLU A 118 -19.26 -3.78 -23.18
C GLU A 118 -18.31 -4.08 -22.02
N ALA A 119 -17.85 -5.32 -21.84
CA ALA A 119 -17.06 -5.71 -20.67
C ALA A 119 -15.69 -5.02 -20.63
N ARG A 120 -15.01 -4.88 -21.76
CA ARG A 120 -13.69 -4.21 -21.83
C ARG A 120 -13.79 -2.70 -21.55
N PRO A 121 -14.70 -1.94 -22.19
CA PRO A 121 -14.97 -0.55 -21.78
C PRO A 121 -15.35 -0.42 -20.30
N ALA A 122 -16.13 -1.36 -19.76
CA ALA A 122 -16.51 -1.36 -18.35
C ALA A 122 -15.30 -1.63 -17.42
N ALA A 123 -14.42 -2.55 -17.79
CA ALA A 123 -13.18 -2.84 -17.06
C ALA A 123 -12.26 -1.62 -17.01
N ALA A 124 -12.02 -0.96 -18.15
CA ALA A 124 -11.20 0.25 -18.20
C ALA A 124 -11.83 1.40 -17.37
N THR A 125 -13.13 1.60 -17.48
CA THR A 125 -13.86 2.61 -16.68
C THR A 125 -13.80 2.26 -15.19
N PHE A 126 -13.88 0.97 -14.85
CA PHE A 126 -13.80 0.48 -13.48
C PHE A 126 -12.43 0.81 -12.89
N LEU A 127 -11.35 0.48 -13.59
CA LEU A 127 -9.98 0.75 -13.13
C LEU A 127 -9.71 2.23 -12.93
N LYS A 128 -10.15 3.10 -13.85
CA LYS A 128 -10.06 4.55 -13.68
C LYS A 128 -10.83 5.03 -12.44
N THR A 129 -12.06 4.52 -12.28
CA THR A 129 -12.95 4.88 -11.16
C THR A 129 -12.37 4.45 -9.82
N ILE A 130 -11.97 3.18 -9.69
CA ILE A 130 -11.42 2.66 -8.43
C ILE A 130 -10.05 3.26 -8.12
N SER A 131 -9.22 3.53 -9.13
CA SER A 131 -7.94 4.22 -8.95
C SER A 131 -8.15 5.62 -8.35
N ALA A 132 -9.08 6.42 -8.89
CA ALA A 132 -9.42 7.73 -8.34
C ALA A 132 -9.89 7.66 -6.88
N TRP A 133 -10.69 6.64 -6.52
CA TRP A 133 -11.14 6.43 -5.15
C TRP A 133 -10.03 5.96 -4.20
N VAL A 134 -9.14 5.09 -4.66
CA VAL A 134 -7.97 4.62 -3.92
C VAL A 134 -7.00 5.78 -3.65
N ASP A 135 -6.74 6.61 -4.66
CA ASP A 135 -5.91 7.81 -4.54
C ASP A 135 -6.51 8.82 -3.55
N PHE A 136 -7.80 9.12 -3.70
CA PHE A 136 -8.55 9.95 -2.77
C PHE A 136 -8.47 9.41 -1.34
N SER A 137 -8.68 8.10 -1.16
CA SER A 137 -8.59 7.45 0.15
C SER A 137 -7.21 7.59 0.77
N GLY A 138 -6.12 7.48 0.00
CA GLY A 138 -4.78 7.58 0.56
C GLY A 138 -4.37 9.01 0.91
N ARG A 139 -4.78 10.00 0.10
CA ARG A 139 -4.60 11.43 0.44
C ARG A 139 -5.40 11.80 1.69
N LEU A 140 -6.62 11.28 1.80
CA LEU A 140 -7.47 11.44 2.98
C LEU A 140 -6.88 10.80 4.22
N ARG A 141 -6.34 9.59 4.10
CA ARG A 141 -5.66 8.91 5.21
C ARG A 141 -4.45 9.71 5.70
N PHE A 142 -3.62 10.23 4.79
CA PHE A 142 -2.48 11.09 5.13
C PHE A 142 -2.93 12.37 5.87
N ALA A 143 -3.93 13.08 5.34
CA ALA A 143 -4.41 14.28 5.99
C ALA A 143 -5.09 14.03 7.33
N THR A 144 -5.75 12.89 7.48
CA THR A 144 -6.33 12.46 8.77
C THR A 144 -5.25 12.27 9.81
N ARG A 145 -4.12 11.65 9.42
CA ARG A 145 -2.94 11.52 10.27
C ARG A 145 -2.44 12.89 10.73
N GLU A 146 -2.20 13.81 9.79
CA GLU A 146 -1.65 15.13 10.10
C GLU A 146 -2.61 16.02 10.90
N HIS A 147 -3.90 16.05 10.52
CA HIS A 147 -4.94 16.74 11.29
C HIS A 147 -5.01 16.20 12.72
N THR A 148 -4.92 14.88 12.91
CA THR A 148 -4.91 14.25 14.24
C THR A 148 -3.71 14.71 15.06
N ARG A 149 -2.49 14.74 14.48
CA ARG A 149 -1.29 15.22 15.19
C ARG A 149 -1.44 16.66 15.66
N GLN A 150 -1.97 17.53 14.81
CA GLN A 150 -2.21 18.93 15.15
C GLN A 150 -3.32 19.09 16.19
N THR A 151 -4.40 18.32 16.05
CA THR A 151 -5.53 18.29 16.98
C THR A 151 -5.06 17.94 18.39
N VAL A 152 -4.29 16.86 18.57
CA VAL A 152 -3.83 16.43 19.90
C VAL A 152 -2.86 17.43 20.53
N ARG A 153 -2.08 18.18 19.74
CA ARG A 153 -1.20 19.24 20.28
C ARG A 153 -1.99 20.40 20.88
N ARG A 154 -3.21 20.68 20.39
CA ARG A 154 -4.08 21.77 20.86
C ARG A 154 -5.12 21.31 21.88
N LEU A 155 -5.50 20.03 21.85
CA LEU A 155 -6.49 19.50 22.80
C LEU A 155 -5.95 19.43 24.24
N PRO A 156 -6.77 19.77 25.24
CA PRO A 156 -6.49 19.38 26.62
C PRO A 156 -6.34 17.86 26.73
N ARG A 157 -5.40 17.39 27.55
CA ARG A 157 -5.12 15.94 27.68
C ARG A 157 -6.36 15.11 28.03
N ARG A 158 -7.26 15.66 28.84
CA ARG A 158 -8.53 15.02 29.25
C ARG A 158 -9.48 14.75 28.08
N ASP A 159 -9.35 15.49 26.97
CA ASP A 159 -10.21 15.39 25.79
C ASP A 159 -9.62 14.46 24.72
N VAL A 160 -8.37 14.01 24.85
CA VAL A 160 -7.74 13.06 23.92
C VAL A 160 -8.46 11.71 23.90
N ALA A 161 -8.98 11.25 25.04
CA ALA A 161 -9.82 10.05 25.11
C ALA A 161 -11.09 10.16 24.24
N ARG A 162 -11.67 11.36 24.13
CA ARG A 162 -12.84 11.60 23.28
C ARG A 162 -12.46 11.52 21.80
N LEU A 163 -11.30 12.05 21.42
CA LEU A 163 -10.78 11.91 20.06
C LEU A 163 -10.57 10.44 19.67
N ILE A 164 -9.97 9.64 20.57
CA ILE A 164 -9.80 8.20 20.35
C ILE A 164 -11.17 7.51 20.25
N GLY A 165 -12.15 7.92 21.06
CA GLY A 165 -13.51 7.38 21.02
C GLY A 165 -14.21 7.65 19.68
N LEU A 166 -14.04 8.85 19.12
CA LEU A 166 -14.51 9.17 17.78
C LEU A 166 -13.83 8.28 16.74
N ALA A 167 -12.50 8.12 16.80
CA ALA A 167 -11.78 7.25 15.88
C ALA A 167 -12.25 5.78 15.95
N GLN A 168 -12.58 5.28 17.13
CA GLN A 168 -13.16 3.94 17.32
C GLN A 168 -14.56 3.83 16.72
N GLN A 169 -15.41 4.84 16.92
CA GLN A 169 -16.76 4.89 16.35
C GLN A 169 -16.74 4.78 14.81
N TYR A 170 -15.81 5.49 14.17
CA TYR A 170 -15.69 5.51 12.71
C TYR A 170 -14.69 4.47 12.15
N GLN A 171 -14.07 3.65 13.02
CA GLN A 171 -13.07 2.65 12.64
C GLN A 171 -11.87 3.23 11.86
N VAL A 172 -11.36 4.39 12.29
CA VAL A 172 -10.26 5.12 11.64
C VAL A 172 -8.94 4.80 12.33
N GLY A 173 -8.28 3.73 11.88
CA GLY A 173 -7.04 3.21 12.47
C GLY A 173 -5.86 4.19 12.43
N ILE A 174 -5.70 4.96 11.35
CA ILE A 174 -4.53 5.85 11.11
C ILE A 174 -4.32 6.90 12.21
N VAL A 175 -5.36 7.17 13.02
CA VAL A 175 -5.26 7.99 14.23
C VAL A 175 -4.21 7.41 15.19
N ALA A 176 -4.12 6.09 15.31
CA ALA A 176 -3.26 5.44 16.27
C ALA A 176 -1.76 5.72 16.08
N PRO A 177 -1.15 5.49 14.91
CA PRO A 177 0.25 5.86 14.69
C PRO A 177 0.49 7.38 14.78
N ALA A 178 -0.52 8.22 14.49
CA ALA A 178 -0.41 9.67 14.64
C ALA A 178 -0.19 10.11 16.11
N ILE A 179 -0.73 9.34 17.06
CA ILE A 179 -0.73 9.69 18.48
C ILE A 179 -0.09 8.60 19.36
N ALA A 180 0.75 7.73 18.78
CA ALA A 180 1.40 6.64 19.51
C ALA A 180 2.18 7.11 20.74
N PHE A 181 2.66 8.37 20.75
CA PHE A 181 3.27 9.01 21.93
C PHE A 181 2.35 9.05 23.17
N VAL A 182 1.03 8.90 23.01
CA VAL A 182 0.07 8.77 24.12
C VAL A 182 0.39 7.54 24.98
N LEU A 183 0.92 6.47 24.37
CA LEU A 183 1.32 5.25 25.06
C LEU A 183 2.63 5.43 25.84
N ALA A 184 3.47 6.39 25.44
CA ALA A 184 4.78 6.58 26.04
C ALA A 184 4.68 7.02 27.50
N GLN A 185 5.54 6.44 28.33
CA GLN A 185 5.78 6.91 29.68
C GLN A 185 7.04 7.81 29.65
N PRO A 186 6.90 9.13 29.87
CA PRO A 186 8.03 10.02 29.89
C PRO A 186 8.97 9.68 31.07
N PRO A 187 10.29 9.91 30.93
CA PRO A 187 11.24 9.71 32.02
C PRO A 187 10.84 10.54 33.26
N ALA A 188 11.19 10.07 34.45
CA ALA A 188 10.89 10.77 35.70
C ALA A 188 11.50 12.20 35.77
N THR A 189 12.54 12.47 34.98
CA THR A 189 13.19 13.78 34.85
C THR A 189 12.44 14.74 33.92
N SER A 190 11.46 14.26 33.16
CA SER A 190 10.67 15.08 32.24
C SER A 190 9.60 15.89 32.95
N LYS A 191 9.37 17.12 32.49
CA LYS A 191 8.24 17.95 32.94
C LYS A 191 6.90 17.53 32.32
N VAL A 192 6.92 16.61 31.34
CA VAL A 192 5.73 16.13 30.65
C VAL A 192 5.05 15.07 31.52
N GLN A 193 3.79 15.29 31.90
CA GLN A 193 2.99 14.28 32.59
C GLN A 193 2.66 13.11 31.65
N PRO A 194 2.53 11.86 32.12
CA PRO A 194 1.99 10.76 31.32
C PRO A 194 0.49 10.93 31.05
N PHE A 195 -0.04 10.28 30.01
CA PHE A 195 -1.49 10.10 29.88
C PHE A 195 -1.99 9.06 30.88
N ASP A 196 -3.26 9.18 31.30
CA ASP A 196 -3.87 8.21 32.20
C ASP A 196 -3.96 6.82 31.57
N HIS A 197 -4.14 5.80 32.41
CA HIS A 197 -4.21 4.41 31.97
C HIS A 197 -5.40 4.13 31.04
N ALA A 198 -6.56 4.72 31.30
CA ALA A 198 -7.76 4.47 30.52
C ALA A 198 -7.61 4.98 29.08
N THR A 199 -7.06 6.18 28.90
CA THR A 199 -6.74 6.78 27.60
C THR A 199 -5.74 5.91 26.82
N ARG A 200 -4.67 5.43 27.47
CA ARG A 200 -3.69 4.52 26.84
C ARG A 200 -4.33 3.21 26.39
N MET A 201 -5.15 2.60 27.24
CA MET A 201 -5.85 1.36 26.90
C MET A 201 -6.92 1.55 25.83
N GLN A 202 -7.50 2.74 25.71
CA GLN A 202 -8.42 3.05 24.63
C GLN A 202 -7.69 3.11 23.28
N LEU A 203 -6.49 3.69 23.23
CA LEU A 203 -5.65 3.70 22.03
C LEU A 203 -5.21 2.28 21.64
N VAL A 204 -4.81 1.45 22.61
CA VAL A 204 -4.55 0.02 22.41
C VAL A 204 -5.75 -0.68 21.76
N ARG A 205 -6.96 -0.49 22.31
CA ARG A 205 -8.19 -1.06 21.73
C ARG A 205 -8.49 -0.55 20.32
N LEU A 206 -8.21 0.72 20.03
CA LEU A 206 -8.36 1.26 18.66
C LEU A 206 -7.48 0.47 17.68
N ILE A 207 -6.19 0.30 17.99
CA ILE A 207 -5.25 -0.47 17.16
C ILE A 207 -5.77 -1.89 16.94
N GLN A 208 -6.18 -2.57 18.01
CA GLN A 208 -6.69 -3.94 17.95
C GLN A 208 -7.95 -4.06 17.09
N SER A 209 -8.91 -3.14 17.25
CA SER A 209 -10.19 -3.19 16.52
C SER A 209 -10.08 -2.84 15.03
N THR A 210 -9.13 -1.97 14.68
CA THR A 210 -8.91 -1.52 13.31
C THR A 210 -7.83 -2.31 12.59
N HIS A 211 -7.09 -3.15 13.33
CA HIS A 211 -5.91 -3.86 12.88
C HIS A 211 -4.88 -2.94 12.18
N GLU A 212 -4.64 -1.78 12.77
CA GLU A 212 -3.81 -0.74 12.17
C GLU A 212 -2.33 -1.14 12.13
N ILE A 213 -1.88 -1.65 10.99
CA ILE A 213 -0.52 -2.15 10.79
C ILE A 213 0.53 -1.04 10.86
N ASP A 214 0.18 0.20 10.50
CA ASP A 214 1.13 1.33 10.53
C ASP A 214 1.53 1.70 11.98
N ALA A 215 0.85 1.15 13.00
CA ALA A 215 1.24 1.30 14.40
C ALA A 215 2.39 0.37 14.83
N THR A 216 2.69 -0.70 14.07
CA THR A 216 3.68 -1.74 14.45
C THR A 216 5.05 -1.18 14.81
N ALA A 217 5.60 -0.26 14.00
CA ALA A 217 6.89 0.38 14.26
C ALA A 217 6.91 1.05 15.64
N SER A 218 5.90 1.87 15.95
CA SER A 218 5.80 2.53 17.26
C SER A 218 5.59 1.54 18.41
N LEU A 219 4.86 0.44 18.19
CA LEU A 219 4.70 -0.61 19.20
C LEU A 219 6.03 -1.29 19.54
N TYR A 220 6.85 -1.61 18.54
CA TYR A 220 8.18 -2.19 18.74
C TYR A 220 9.12 -1.22 19.47
N GLU A 221 9.13 0.07 19.10
CA GLU A 221 9.88 1.11 19.82
C GLU A 221 9.46 1.21 21.29
N LEU A 222 8.15 1.21 21.56
CA LEU A 222 7.62 1.29 22.92
C LEU A 222 7.91 0.04 23.76
N LEU A 223 8.00 -1.14 23.15
CA LEU A 223 8.42 -2.36 23.83
C LEU A 223 9.89 -2.29 24.26
N ARG A 224 10.76 -1.72 23.42
CA ARG A 224 12.18 -1.46 23.74
C ARG A 224 12.37 -0.30 24.71
N TRP A 225 11.37 0.55 24.90
CA TRP A 225 11.50 1.74 25.73
C TRP A 225 11.63 1.39 27.23
N PRO A 226 12.72 1.80 27.92
CA PRO A 226 13.00 1.37 29.30
C PRO A 226 11.95 1.78 30.33
N HIS A 227 11.17 2.83 30.05
CA HIS A 227 10.17 3.35 30.98
C HIS A 227 8.75 2.80 30.74
N THR A 228 8.55 1.92 29.76
CA THR A 228 7.22 1.33 29.48
C THR A 228 6.85 0.35 30.61
N PRO A 229 5.74 0.56 31.34
CA PRO A 229 5.32 -0.34 32.43
C PRO A 229 5.01 -1.76 31.94
N ASP A 230 5.31 -2.77 32.75
CA ASP A 230 5.09 -4.19 32.42
C ASP A 230 3.65 -4.49 31.94
N ALA A 231 2.63 -3.98 32.65
CA ALA A 231 1.23 -4.16 32.24
C ALA A 231 0.94 -3.57 30.84
N LEU A 232 1.51 -2.41 30.53
CA LEU A 232 1.39 -1.84 29.19
C LEU A 232 2.14 -2.69 28.16
N ARG A 233 3.38 -3.13 28.45
CA ARG A 233 4.15 -4.02 27.57
C ARG A 233 3.35 -5.27 27.21
N LEU A 234 2.70 -5.91 28.18
CA LEU A 234 1.81 -7.07 27.95
C LEU A 234 0.68 -6.76 26.98
N HIS A 235 0.01 -5.62 27.14
CA HIS A 235 -1.05 -5.21 26.23
C HIS A 235 -0.53 -4.82 24.83
N LEU A 236 0.67 -4.26 24.72
CA LEU A 236 1.32 -4.01 23.42
C LEU A 236 1.67 -5.34 22.72
N LEU A 237 2.21 -6.33 23.45
CA LEU A 237 2.46 -7.68 22.94
C LEU A 237 1.17 -8.36 22.48
N ASN A 238 0.10 -8.28 23.28
CA ASN A 238 -1.20 -8.80 22.87
C ASN A 238 -1.76 -8.06 21.65
N THR A 239 -1.48 -6.76 21.51
CA THR A 239 -1.86 -6.00 20.32
C THR A 239 -1.12 -6.50 19.09
N LEU A 240 0.20 -6.73 19.19
CA LEU A 240 0.98 -7.36 18.12
C LEU A 240 0.41 -8.75 17.75
N ARG A 241 -0.02 -9.56 18.73
CA ARG A 241 -0.74 -10.82 18.45
C ARG A 241 -1.98 -10.62 17.58
N THR A 242 -2.74 -9.54 17.78
CA THR A 242 -3.98 -9.27 17.02
C THR A 242 -3.77 -8.64 15.64
N ILE A 243 -2.65 -7.95 15.41
CA ILE A 243 -2.35 -7.29 14.14
C ILE A 243 -1.30 -8.03 13.30
N GLY A 244 -0.57 -8.97 13.89
CA GLY A 244 0.53 -9.67 13.24
C GLY A 244 1.88 -9.34 13.86
N ILE A 245 2.73 -10.36 14.02
CA ILE A 245 4.16 -10.23 14.35
C ILE A 245 4.94 -10.60 13.10
N SER A 246 6.00 -9.83 12.81
CA SER A 246 6.91 -10.15 11.72
C SER A 246 7.46 -11.57 11.84
N GLN A 247 7.59 -12.28 10.72
CA GLN A 247 8.10 -13.66 10.68
C GLN A 247 9.63 -13.77 10.84
N ALA A 248 10.24 -12.79 11.53
CA ALA A 248 11.67 -12.49 11.57
C ALA A 248 12.19 -12.03 10.21
N SER A 249 12.50 -10.75 10.11
CA SER A 249 12.99 -10.17 8.87
C SER A 249 14.34 -10.78 8.48
N LEU A 250 14.50 -11.09 7.19
CA LEU A 250 15.78 -11.43 6.59
C LEU A 250 16.67 -10.20 6.40
N THR A 251 16.11 -8.97 6.46
CA THR A 251 16.78 -7.72 6.05
C THR A 251 16.60 -6.50 6.98
N ASP A 252 15.58 -6.45 7.84
CA ASP A 252 15.22 -5.32 8.73
C ASP A 252 15.45 -5.65 10.21
N SER A 253 16.54 -5.11 10.76
CA SER A 253 16.95 -5.30 12.16
C SER A 253 16.09 -4.55 13.18
N ASN A 254 15.17 -3.67 12.74
CA ASN A 254 14.35 -2.89 13.66
C ASN A 254 13.11 -3.64 14.15
N ARG A 255 12.70 -4.74 13.50
CA ARG A 255 11.57 -5.57 13.94
C ARG A 255 12.01 -6.52 15.06
N LEU A 256 11.15 -6.73 16.06
CA LEU A 256 11.40 -7.72 17.10
C LEU A 256 10.88 -9.09 16.65
N THR A 257 11.75 -10.08 16.72
CA THR A 257 11.45 -11.50 16.46
C THR A 257 10.58 -12.10 17.57
N PRO A 258 9.83 -13.18 17.30
CA PRO A 258 9.09 -13.89 18.34
C PRO A 258 9.95 -14.31 19.54
N ALA A 259 11.21 -14.68 19.31
CA ALA A 259 12.15 -15.06 20.36
C ALA A 259 12.55 -13.87 21.25
N GLU A 260 12.81 -12.69 20.66
CA GLU A 260 13.08 -11.47 21.44
C GLU A 260 11.86 -11.05 22.27
N LEU A 261 10.66 -11.14 21.69
CA LEU A 261 9.41 -10.84 22.42
C LEU A 261 9.15 -11.82 23.56
N LEU A 262 9.50 -13.10 23.39
CA LEU A 262 9.45 -14.10 24.46
C LEU A 262 10.43 -13.74 25.58
N ALA A 263 11.66 -13.40 25.25
CA ALA A 263 12.68 -13.02 26.23
C ALA A 263 12.25 -11.78 27.04
N GLU A 264 11.63 -10.79 26.41
CA GLU A 264 11.04 -9.64 27.11
C GLU A 264 9.94 -10.08 28.11
N LEU A 265 9.09 -11.03 27.71
CA LEU A 265 8.00 -11.54 28.54
C LEU A 265 8.50 -12.38 29.74
N GLU A 266 9.58 -13.13 29.55
CA GLU A 266 10.24 -13.91 30.59
C GLU A 266 10.88 -13.03 31.66
N GLN A 267 11.44 -11.88 31.27
CA GLN A 267 12.08 -10.93 32.18
C GLN A 267 11.08 -10.08 33.01
N MET A 268 9.79 -10.05 32.63
CA MET A 268 8.76 -9.30 33.38
C MET A 268 8.52 -9.86 34.78
N LYS A 269 8.43 -8.97 35.78
CA LYS A 269 8.21 -9.36 37.18
C LYS A 269 6.73 -9.62 37.45
N THR A 270 6.31 -10.89 37.53
CA THR A 270 4.90 -11.28 37.72
C THR A 270 4.19 -10.62 38.91
N GLN A 271 4.93 -10.25 39.96
CA GLN A 271 4.40 -9.63 41.18
C GLN A 271 3.86 -8.20 40.96
N SER A 272 4.24 -7.54 39.86
CA SER A 272 3.77 -6.18 39.51
C SER A 272 2.46 -6.17 38.73
N LEU A 273 1.95 -7.34 38.35
CA LEU A 273 0.84 -7.52 37.42
C LEU A 273 -0.49 -7.76 38.13
N SER A 274 -1.59 -7.27 37.54
CA SER A 274 -2.95 -7.64 37.96
C SER A 274 -3.22 -9.12 37.68
N VAL A 275 -4.27 -9.69 38.27
CA VAL A 275 -4.65 -11.10 38.03
C VAL A 275 -4.96 -11.35 36.55
N GLU A 276 -5.63 -10.39 35.89
CA GLU A 276 -5.95 -10.46 34.46
C GLU A 276 -4.66 -10.42 33.61
N ASP A 277 -3.70 -9.56 33.97
CA ASP A 277 -2.42 -9.46 33.26
C ASP A 277 -1.53 -10.69 33.47
N GLN A 278 -1.58 -11.31 34.65
CA GLN A 278 -0.90 -12.58 34.91
C GLN A 278 -1.46 -13.69 34.03
N GLN A 279 -2.78 -13.75 33.87
CA GLN A 279 -3.43 -14.71 32.96
C GLN A 279 -3.04 -14.44 31.50
N LEU A 280 -3.07 -13.18 31.06
CA LEU A 280 -2.62 -12.80 29.72
C LEU A 280 -1.16 -13.19 29.46
N ARG A 281 -0.28 -13.00 30.45
CA ARG A 281 1.12 -13.45 30.37
C ARG A 281 1.23 -14.97 30.22
N ILE A 282 0.47 -15.73 31.00
CA ILE A 282 0.41 -17.20 30.92
C ILE A 282 -0.05 -17.67 29.54
N GLU A 283 -0.94 -16.93 28.87
CA GLU A 283 -1.39 -17.23 27.51
C GLU A 283 -0.38 -16.84 26.43
N LEU A 284 0.27 -15.68 26.58
CA LEU A 284 1.21 -15.17 25.57
C LEU A 284 2.53 -15.94 25.54
N MET A 285 3.03 -16.42 26.69
CA MET A 285 4.28 -17.18 26.78
C MET A 285 4.31 -18.44 25.88
N PRO A 286 3.40 -19.42 26.02
CA PRO A 286 3.42 -20.62 25.19
C PRO A 286 3.16 -20.30 23.72
N TRP A 287 2.35 -19.28 23.43
CA TRP A 287 2.11 -18.84 22.06
C TRP A 287 3.38 -18.27 21.40
N LEU A 288 4.11 -17.38 22.08
CA LEU A 288 5.38 -16.83 21.57
C LEU A 288 6.47 -17.91 21.48
N ALA A 289 6.57 -18.81 22.46
CA ALA A 289 7.51 -19.93 22.42
C ALA A 289 7.25 -20.84 21.22
N SER A 290 5.99 -21.19 20.98
CA SER A 290 5.59 -21.99 19.84
C SER A 290 5.88 -21.28 18.51
N LEU A 291 5.60 -19.98 18.41
CA LEU A 291 5.89 -19.14 17.24
C LEU A 291 7.39 -18.98 16.98
N ALA A 292 8.21 -18.85 18.03
CA ALA A 292 9.67 -18.78 17.92
C ALA A 292 10.30 -20.10 17.48
N GLU A 293 9.77 -21.23 17.95
CA GLU A 293 10.31 -22.57 17.66
C GLU A 293 9.86 -23.10 16.31
N HIS A 294 8.58 -22.96 15.95
CA HIS A 294 8.03 -23.59 14.74
C HIS A 294 7.48 -22.60 13.70
N GLY A 295 7.48 -21.29 13.98
CA GLY A 295 6.94 -20.29 13.07
C GLY A 295 5.41 -20.26 13.05
N VAL A 296 4.82 -20.02 11.88
CA VAL A 296 3.36 -19.88 11.73
C VAL A 296 2.67 -21.19 12.14
N GLN A 297 1.71 -21.12 13.08
CA GLN A 297 1.08 -22.30 13.69
C GLN A 297 -0.21 -22.79 12.99
N GLY A 298 -0.80 -21.98 12.11
CA GLY A 298 -2.07 -22.27 11.44
C GLY A 298 -2.00 -22.12 9.92
N ALA A 299 -3.14 -22.31 9.24
CA ALA A 299 -3.21 -22.18 7.78
C ALA A 299 -2.95 -20.74 7.29
N THR A 300 -3.10 -19.75 8.17
CA THR A 300 -3.01 -18.33 7.84
C THR A 300 -1.90 -17.62 8.64
N PHE A 301 -1.36 -16.58 8.04
CA PHE A 301 -0.52 -15.56 8.66
C PHE A 301 -1.28 -14.23 8.65
N ARG A 302 -1.42 -13.60 9.83
CA ARG A 302 -2.10 -12.31 9.96
C ARG A 302 -1.11 -11.15 9.81
N TRP A 303 -1.46 -10.19 8.96
CA TRP A 303 -0.77 -8.92 8.85
C TRP A 303 -1.78 -7.78 8.62
N GLY A 304 -1.96 -6.95 9.64
CA GLY A 304 -2.95 -5.89 9.69
C GLY A 304 -4.36 -6.47 9.60
N PRO A 305 -5.23 -5.90 8.73
CA PRO A 305 -6.61 -6.35 8.59
C PRO A 305 -6.76 -7.66 7.80
N VAL A 306 -5.67 -8.30 7.39
CA VAL A 306 -5.70 -9.41 6.43
C VAL A 306 -5.04 -10.67 6.98
N GLU A 307 -5.63 -11.81 6.65
CA GLU A 307 -5.09 -13.14 6.91
C GLU A 307 -4.68 -13.79 5.58
N ILE A 308 -3.38 -13.87 5.35
CA ILE A 308 -2.76 -14.42 4.15
C ILE A 308 -2.58 -15.93 4.33
N GLN A 309 -2.89 -16.73 3.32
CA GLN A 309 -2.65 -18.17 3.32
C GLN A 309 -2.03 -18.62 1.98
N ALA A 310 -1.46 -19.82 1.96
CA ALA A 310 -0.94 -20.41 0.73
C ALA A 310 -2.01 -20.45 -0.37
N GLY A 311 -1.66 -19.97 -1.56
CA GLY A 311 -2.53 -19.85 -2.72
C GLY A 311 -3.18 -18.48 -2.90
N ASP A 312 -3.08 -17.58 -1.92
CA ASP A 312 -3.53 -16.19 -2.10
C ASP A 312 -2.61 -15.46 -3.07
N TRP A 313 -3.17 -14.63 -3.94
CA TRP A 313 -2.40 -13.76 -4.84
C TRP A 313 -2.34 -12.36 -4.24
N VAL A 314 -1.14 -11.80 -4.13
CA VAL A 314 -0.90 -10.50 -3.50
C VAL A 314 -0.50 -9.52 -4.59
N LEU A 315 -1.42 -8.62 -4.92
CA LEU A 315 -1.26 -7.62 -5.97
C LEU A 315 -0.76 -6.32 -5.34
N GLN A 316 0.27 -5.72 -5.91
CA GLN A 316 0.93 -4.53 -5.39
C GLN A 316 0.88 -3.38 -6.40
N ARG A 317 0.60 -2.18 -5.91
CA ARG A 317 0.71 -0.94 -6.66
C ARG A 317 1.89 -0.17 -6.11
N ASN A 318 2.90 -0.02 -6.94
CA ASN A 318 4.03 0.87 -6.73
C ASN A 318 4.08 1.90 -7.87
N PRO A 319 4.77 3.04 -7.68
CA PRO A 319 5.04 3.94 -8.80
C PRO A 319 5.81 3.19 -9.88
N SER A 320 5.29 3.19 -11.11
CA SER A 320 5.87 2.44 -12.23
C SER A 320 5.37 2.98 -13.56
N PRO A 321 6.22 3.01 -14.61
CA PRO A 321 5.81 3.43 -15.94
C PRO A 321 4.91 2.41 -16.66
N TYR A 322 4.90 1.14 -16.24
CA TYR A 322 4.18 0.06 -16.94
C TYR A 322 2.65 0.11 -16.78
N ASN A 323 2.12 1.00 -15.93
CA ASN A 323 0.71 1.05 -15.56
C ASN A 323 -0.25 1.50 -16.66
N ARG A 324 0.20 2.05 -17.80
CA ARG A 324 -0.75 2.60 -18.81
C ARG A 324 -0.53 2.09 -20.24
N PHE A 325 0.27 1.05 -20.40
CA PHE A 325 0.61 0.54 -21.73
C PHE A 325 -0.49 -0.31 -22.37
N THR A 326 -1.41 -0.84 -21.56
CA THR A 326 -2.44 -1.78 -22.02
C THR A 326 -3.79 -1.12 -22.24
N ASP A 327 -4.66 -1.75 -23.01
CA ASP A 327 -6.04 -1.32 -23.24
C ASP A 327 -6.95 -1.53 -22.01
N LEU A 328 -6.45 -2.22 -20.99
CA LEU A 328 -6.99 -2.28 -19.63
C LEU A 328 -6.34 -1.18 -18.75
N SER A 329 -6.29 0.05 -19.27
CA SER A 329 -5.60 1.18 -18.63
C SER A 329 -6.53 2.10 -17.81
N PRO A 330 -6.06 2.58 -16.65
CA PRO A 330 -4.76 2.30 -16.05
C PRO A 330 -4.74 0.90 -15.39
N GLY A 331 -3.66 0.17 -15.58
CA GLY A 331 -3.28 -0.93 -14.70
C GLY A 331 -3.17 -0.39 -13.28
N LEU A 332 -3.94 -0.99 -12.38
CA LEU A 332 -4.02 -0.56 -10.99
C LEU A 332 -2.90 -1.16 -10.14
N PHE A 333 -2.41 -2.33 -10.52
CA PHE A 333 -1.32 -3.04 -9.87
C PHE A 333 -0.18 -3.27 -10.86
N THR A 334 1.04 -3.10 -10.37
CA THR A 334 2.30 -3.15 -11.11
C THR A 334 3.05 -4.44 -10.91
N HIS A 335 2.83 -5.11 -9.78
CA HIS A 335 3.54 -6.32 -9.41
C HIS A 335 2.62 -7.28 -8.68
N VAL A 336 2.99 -8.56 -8.68
CA VAL A 336 2.19 -9.60 -8.07
C VAL A 336 3.03 -10.81 -7.67
N GLY A 337 2.64 -11.45 -6.58
CA GLY A 337 3.18 -12.74 -6.17
C GLY A 337 2.08 -13.64 -5.61
N ILE A 338 2.43 -14.90 -5.38
CA ILE A 338 1.53 -15.91 -4.82
C ILE A 338 2.06 -16.39 -3.48
N ALA A 339 1.19 -16.37 -2.47
CA ALA A 339 1.51 -16.85 -1.15
C ALA A 339 1.77 -18.37 -1.17
N ALA A 340 2.83 -18.79 -0.51
CA ALA A 340 3.23 -20.17 -0.36
C ALA A 340 3.62 -20.47 1.08
N GLU A 341 3.54 -21.75 1.44
CA GLU A 341 4.04 -22.25 2.71
C GLU A 341 5.41 -22.88 2.48
N VAL A 342 6.41 -22.41 3.22
CA VAL A 342 7.78 -22.94 3.17
C VAL A 342 8.28 -23.21 4.59
N THR A 343 9.18 -24.17 4.70
CA THR A 343 9.93 -24.43 5.94
C THR A 343 11.38 -24.09 5.67
N ASP A 344 11.96 -23.19 6.46
CA ASP A 344 13.35 -22.78 6.29
C ASP A 344 14.34 -23.85 6.78
N ASN A 345 15.64 -23.60 6.61
CA ASN A 345 16.70 -24.52 7.04
C ASN A 345 16.74 -24.74 8.56
N ALA A 346 16.12 -23.86 9.35
CA ALA A 346 16.01 -24.00 10.80
C ALA A 346 14.75 -24.81 11.20
N GLY A 347 13.94 -25.26 10.24
CA GLY A 347 12.70 -25.98 10.51
C GLY A 347 11.52 -25.07 10.83
N ILE A 348 11.65 -23.75 10.65
CA ILE A 348 10.63 -22.76 10.98
C ILE A 348 9.68 -22.62 9.78
N ARG A 349 8.38 -22.82 10.03
CA ARG A 349 7.32 -22.67 9.03
C ARG A 349 7.00 -21.20 8.80
N ARG A 350 6.98 -20.76 7.54
CA ARG A 350 6.70 -19.39 7.12
C ARG A 350 5.64 -19.35 6.02
N ILE A 351 4.87 -18.27 6.00
CA ILE A 351 4.10 -17.87 4.83
C ILE A 351 4.92 -16.82 4.08
N VAL A 352 5.34 -17.18 2.89
CA VAL A 352 6.13 -16.32 1.98
C VAL A 352 5.28 -15.92 0.79
N ILE A 353 5.62 -14.81 0.15
CA ILE A 353 5.12 -14.50 -1.18
C ILE A 353 6.21 -14.88 -2.16
N VAL A 354 5.85 -15.74 -3.11
CA VAL A 354 6.73 -16.18 -4.20
C VAL A 354 6.38 -15.36 -5.42
N ASP A 355 7.37 -14.66 -5.96
CA ASP A 355 7.24 -13.79 -7.10
C ASP A 355 8.46 -13.91 -8.03
N LEU A 356 8.31 -13.33 -9.22
CA LEU A 356 9.35 -13.31 -10.23
C LEU A 356 9.73 -11.84 -10.47
N PRO A 357 10.78 -11.34 -9.78
CA PRO A 357 11.23 -9.96 -9.92
C PRO A 357 11.91 -9.73 -11.28
N GLU A 358 11.93 -8.46 -11.71
CA GLU A 358 12.58 -8.00 -12.94
C GLU A 358 14.11 -8.22 -12.92
N THR A 359 14.70 -8.25 -11.73
CA THR A 359 16.13 -8.45 -11.49
C THR A 359 16.40 -9.76 -10.75
N GLY A 360 17.62 -10.27 -10.84
CA GLY A 360 18.00 -11.53 -10.21
C GLY A 360 17.98 -12.72 -11.18
N THR A 361 18.42 -13.86 -10.67
CA THR A 361 18.52 -15.13 -11.42
C THR A 361 17.67 -16.24 -10.82
N LYS A 362 16.85 -15.92 -9.82
CA LYS A 362 16.04 -16.88 -9.08
C LYS A 362 14.65 -16.33 -8.83
N ILE A 363 13.71 -17.26 -8.64
CA ILE A 363 12.38 -16.95 -8.13
C ILE A 363 12.50 -16.62 -6.65
N GLU A 364 12.10 -15.42 -6.27
CA GLU A 364 12.21 -14.93 -4.90
C GLU A 364 11.08 -15.43 -4.02
N ALA A 365 11.32 -15.42 -2.72
CA ALA A 365 10.39 -15.91 -1.71
C ALA A 365 10.59 -15.14 -0.41
N ASP A 366 9.99 -13.95 -0.36
CA ASP A 366 10.06 -13.08 0.81
C ASP A 366 8.98 -13.41 1.83
N THR A 367 9.23 -13.16 3.11
CA THR A 367 8.17 -13.32 4.10
C THR A 367 7.00 -12.39 3.78
N ALA A 368 5.77 -12.87 4.00
CA ALA A 368 4.59 -12.12 3.58
C ALA A 368 4.50 -10.71 4.18
N ASP A 369 5.02 -10.51 5.40
CA ASP A 369 5.11 -9.19 6.01
C ASP A 369 6.18 -8.29 5.39
N GLU A 370 7.29 -8.82 4.89
CA GLU A 370 8.31 -8.02 4.17
C GLU A 370 7.77 -7.58 2.81
N PHE A 371 7.27 -8.53 2.02
CA PHE A 371 6.76 -8.28 0.68
C PHE A 371 5.73 -7.14 0.67
N VAL A 372 4.74 -7.19 1.57
CA VAL A 372 3.66 -6.19 1.62
C VAL A 372 4.04 -4.86 2.31
N SER A 373 5.18 -4.81 3.00
CA SER A 373 5.63 -3.60 3.71
C SER A 373 6.19 -2.54 2.78
N THR A 374 6.75 -2.94 1.64
CA THR A 374 7.37 -2.05 0.65
C THR A 374 6.35 -1.35 -0.26
N SER A 375 5.10 -1.82 -0.27
CA SER A 375 4.08 -1.36 -1.22
C SER A 375 3.25 -0.17 -0.76
N LEU A 376 2.94 0.74 -1.70
CA LEU A 376 2.01 1.86 -1.43
C LEU A 376 0.58 1.37 -1.19
N HIS A 377 0.11 0.47 -2.05
CA HIS A 377 -1.20 -0.16 -1.95
C HIS A 377 -1.08 -1.64 -2.34
N TRP A 378 -1.86 -2.49 -1.68
CA TRP A 378 -1.95 -3.89 -2.05
C TRP A 378 -3.33 -4.47 -1.76
N VAL A 379 -3.65 -5.51 -2.52
CA VAL A 379 -4.88 -6.30 -2.40
C VAL A 379 -4.52 -7.78 -2.41
N VAL A 380 -5.25 -8.56 -1.62
CA VAL A 380 -5.12 -10.02 -1.58
C VAL A 380 -6.34 -10.65 -2.22
N LEU A 381 -6.09 -11.40 -3.30
CA LEU A 381 -7.08 -12.22 -3.99
C LEU A 381 -6.98 -13.66 -3.53
N ARG A 382 -8.13 -14.29 -3.29
CA ARG A 382 -8.23 -15.69 -2.93
C ARG A 382 -9.13 -16.42 -3.91
N HIS A 383 -8.68 -17.57 -4.39
CA HIS A 383 -9.53 -18.45 -5.18
C HIS A 383 -10.69 -19.00 -4.33
N ARG A 384 -11.90 -18.97 -4.89
CA ARG A 384 -13.14 -19.39 -4.22
C ARG A 384 -13.14 -20.88 -3.88
N ASP A 385 -12.54 -21.72 -4.72
CA ASP A 385 -12.24 -23.11 -4.37
C ASP A 385 -10.93 -23.20 -3.56
N PRO A 386 -10.98 -23.60 -2.27
CA PRO A 386 -9.79 -23.74 -1.44
C PRO A 386 -8.82 -24.82 -1.95
N LYS A 387 -9.30 -25.83 -2.71
CA LYS A 387 -8.42 -26.87 -3.25
C LYS A 387 -7.53 -26.32 -4.36
N SER A 388 -8.10 -25.54 -5.27
CA SER A 388 -7.35 -24.82 -6.30
C SER A 388 -6.36 -23.84 -5.68
N ALA A 389 -6.77 -23.04 -4.69
CA ALA A 389 -5.86 -22.14 -3.96
C ALA A 389 -4.66 -22.92 -3.39
N ALA A 390 -4.93 -23.97 -2.60
CA ALA A 390 -3.87 -24.78 -1.99
C ALA A 390 -2.98 -25.47 -3.04
N ALA A 391 -3.52 -25.86 -4.20
CA ALA A 391 -2.74 -26.45 -5.28
C ALA A 391 -1.77 -25.43 -5.90
N MET A 392 -2.24 -24.22 -6.21
CA MET A 392 -1.38 -23.15 -6.73
C MET A 392 -0.30 -22.75 -5.71
N GLY A 393 -0.64 -22.63 -4.42
CA GLY A 393 0.34 -22.35 -3.37
C GLY A 393 1.42 -23.45 -3.23
N ARG A 394 1.07 -24.73 -3.44
CA ARG A 394 2.05 -25.83 -3.47
C ARG A 394 2.94 -25.78 -4.70
N VAL A 395 2.41 -25.37 -5.86
CA VAL A 395 3.24 -25.16 -7.06
C VAL A 395 4.24 -24.03 -6.80
N ALA A 396 3.78 -22.89 -6.30
CA ALA A 396 4.63 -21.76 -5.95
C ALA A 396 5.76 -22.17 -4.98
N ALA A 397 5.44 -22.93 -3.93
CA ALA A 397 6.44 -23.46 -3.00
C ALA A 397 7.51 -24.33 -3.66
N LYS A 398 7.14 -25.13 -4.68
CA LYS A 398 8.11 -25.95 -5.45
C LYS A 398 8.96 -25.12 -6.40
N LEU A 399 8.48 -23.97 -6.83
CA LEU A 399 9.18 -23.08 -7.76
C LEU A 399 10.09 -22.08 -7.04
N ALA A 400 9.79 -21.73 -5.79
CA ALA A 400 10.60 -20.84 -4.96
C ALA A 400 12.10 -21.24 -4.97
N GLY A 401 12.96 -20.26 -5.20
CA GLY A 401 14.42 -20.42 -5.25
C GLY A 401 14.98 -21.09 -6.51
N ARG A 402 14.14 -21.53 -7.46
CA ARG A 402 14.60 -22.06 -8.76
C ARG A 402 15.17 -20.95 -9.63
N THR A 403 16.00 -21.34 -10.59
CA THR A 403 16.51 -20.42 -11.62
C THR A 403 15.36 -19.84 -12.43
N SER A 404 15.39 -18.52 -12.62
CA SER A 404 14.44 -17.78 -13.42
C SER A 404 15.13 -16.97 -14.52
N GLU A 405 14.39 -16.68 -15.56
CA GLU A 405 14.74 -15.70 -16.59
C GLU A 405 13.53 -14.79 -16.78
N PHE A 406 13.67 -13.51 -16.45
CA PHE A 406 12.59 -12.55 -16.63
C PHE A 406 12.35 -12.29 -18.12
N ASP A 407 11.11 -12.48 -18.55
CA ASP A 407 10.73 -12.23 -19.93
C ASP A 407 10.38 -10.74 -20.15
N LEU A 408 11.34 -10.00 -20.71
CA LEU A 408 11.18 -8.60 -21.07
C LEU A 408 10.19 -8.37 -22.21
N THR A 409 9.80 -9.40 -22.96
CA THR A 409 8.81 -9.28 -24.04
C THR A 409 7.37 -9.52 -23.57
N PHE A 410 7.20 -9.99 -22.34
CA PHE A 410 5.90 -10.32 -21.74
C PHE A 410 5.06 -11.30 -22.58
N ASN A 411 5.73 -12.28 -23.21
CA ASN A 411 5.12 -13.27 -24.08
C ASN A 411 4.41 -14.36 -23.27
N THR A 412 3.09 -14.21 -23.13
CA THR A 412 2.21 -15.18 -22.45
C THR A 412 2.31 -16.61 -23.03
N ALA A 413 2.66 -16.78 -24.31
CA ALA A 413 2.77 -18.10 -24.92
C ALA A 413 3.88 -18.97 -24.27
N LEU A 414 4.93 -18.34 -23.73
CA LEU A 414 6.01 -19.05 -23.01
C LEU A 414 5.49 -19.80 -21.78
N VAL A 415 4.40 -19.35 -21.17
CA VAL A 415 3.77 -20.04 -20.02
C VAL A 415 3.23 -21.40 -20.46
N HIS A 416 2.62 -21.49 -21.65
CA HIS A 416 2.08 -22.75 -22.17
C HIS A 416 3.18 -23.75 -22.53
N GLU A 417 4.27 -23.28 -23.12
CA GLU A 417 5.43 -24.11 -23.50
C GLU A 417 6.12 -24.75 -22.28
N GLN A 418 5.96 -24.13 -21.11
CA GLN A 418 6.53 -24.60 -19.85
C GLN A 418 5.64 -25.56 -19.07
N ARG A 419 4.61 -26.14 -19.67
CA ARG A 419 3.80 -27.17 -18.99
C ARG A 419 4.68 -28.31 -18.44
N GLY A 420 4.42 -28.74 -17.22
CA GLY A 420 5.20 -29.75 -16.50
C GLY A 420 6.56 -29.25 -16.01
N ILE A 421 6.76 -27.92 -15.89
CA ILE A 421 8.02 -27.35 -15.39
C ILE A 421 8.34 -27.82 -13.98
N VAL A 422 7.33 -28.11 -13.15
CA VAL A 422 7.53 -28.60 -11.78
C VAL A 422 8.25 -29.95 -11.72
N ASP A 423 8.15 -30.75 -12.78
CA ASP A 423 8.78 -32.07 -12.90
C ASP A 423 10.17 -32.00 -13.56
N ARG A 424 10.61 -30.80 -13.98
CA ARG A 424 11.88 -30.52 -14.67
C ARG A 424 12.70 -29.51 -13.87
N PRO A 425 13.27 -29.90 -12.71
CA PRO A 425 13.86 -28.94 -11.76
C PRO A 425 15.08 -28.18 -12.29
N ASP A 426 15.80 -28.75 -13.27
CA ASP A 426 17.00 -28.16 -13.87
C ASP A 426 16.66 -27.09 -14.95
N ASP A 427 15.43 -27.09 -15.46
CA ASP A 427 14.98 -26.09 -16.44
C ASP A 427 14.72 -24.75 -15.73
N ALA A 428 15.13 -23.65 -16.35
CA ALA A 428 14.82 -22.31 -15.85
C ALA A 428 13.35 -21.94 -16.10
N VAL A 429 12.74 -21.22 -15.16
CA VAL A 429 11.40 -20.66 -15.33
C VAL A 429 11.49 -19.33 -16.09
N ARG A 430 10.87 -19.26 -17.26
CA ARG A 430 10.96 -18.14 -18.21
C ARG A 430 9.63 -17.42 -18.32
N THR A 431 9.43 -16.36 -17.57
CA THR A 431 8.18 -15.58 -17.59
C THR A 431 8.40 -14.26 -16.86
N TYR A 432 7.34 -13.48 -16.73
CA TYR A 432 7.25 -12.26 -15.91
C TYR A 432 6.25 -12.47 -14.75
N CYS A 433 6.08 -11.48 -13.88
CA CYS A 433 5.33 -11.59 -12.62
C CYS A 433 3.90 -12.16 -12.77
N ALA A 434 3.06 -11.62 -13.65
CA ALA A 434 1.71 -12.15 -13.85
C ALA A 434 1.69 -13.49 -14.61
N GLY A 435 2.63 -13.70 -15.54
CA GLY A 435 2.79 -15.00 -16.21
C GLY A 435 3.22 -16.11 -15.23
N PHE A 436 3.93 -15.78 -14.15
CA PHE A 436 4.24 -16.73 -13.07
C PHE A 436 2.98 -17.22 -12.35
N LEU A 437 1.96 -16.36 -12.17
CA LEU A 437 0.67 -16.80 -11.63
C LEU A 437 -0.05 -17.74 -12.59
N ALA A 438 -0.06 -17.41 -13.88
CA ALA A 438 -0.64 -18.25 -14.93
C ALA A 438 0.06 -19.62 -15.00
N LEU A 439 1.38 -19.65 -14.83
CA LEU A 439 2.16 -20.89 -14.72
C LEU A 439 1.74 -21.70 -13.49
N CYS A 440 1.62 -21.06 -12.32
CA CYS A 440 1.18 -21.73 -11.10
C CYS A 440 -0.23 -22.32 -11.24
N ALA A 441 -1.14 -21.59 -11.88
CA ALA A 441 -2.49 -22.06 -12.19
C ALA A 441 -2.45 -23.27 -13.13
N GLN A 442 -1.71 -23.19 -14.24
CA GLN A 442 -1.56 -24.27 -15.21
C GLN A 442 -1.06 -25.57 -14.56
N GLU A 443 0.01 -25.49 -13.76
CA GLU A 443 0.60 -26.66 -13.09
C GLU A 443 -0.28 -27.19 -11.96
N ALA A 444 -1.17 -26.34 -11.40
CA ALA A 444 -2.19 -26.75 -10.44
C ALA A 444 -3.43 -27.37 -11.10
N GLY A 445 -3.50 -27.43 -12.43
CA GLY A 445 -4.66 -27.93 -13.18
C GLY A 445 -5.83 -26.94 -13.23
N VAL A 446 -5.57 -25.66 -12.99
CA VAL A 446 -6.54 -24.55 -13.10
C VAL A 446 -6.30 -23.83 -14.42
N SER A 447 -7.37 -23.53 -15.16
CA SER A 447 -7.26 -22.74 -16.39
C SER A 447 -6.92 -21.30 -16.01
N TRP A 448 -5.77 -20.81 -16.45
CA TRP A 448 -5.38 -19.44 -16.19
C TRP A 448 -6.28 -18.46 -16.97
N GLU A 449 -6.87 -18.88 -18.09
CA GLU A 449 -7.81 -18.08 -18.88
C GLU A 449 -9.07 -17.73 -18.06
N GLN A 450 -9.46 -18.57 -17.09
CA GLN A 450 -10.54 -18.27 -16.13
C GLN A 450 -10.10 -17.27 -15.05
N LEU A 451 -8.80 -17.24 -14.74
CA LEU A 451 -8.21 -16.33 -13.77
C LEU A 451 -7.82 -14.98 -14.40
N PHE A 452 -7.64 -14.93 -15.72
CA PHE A 452 -7.37 -13.74 -16.50
C PHE A 452 -8.40 -13.63 -17.66
N PRO A 453 -9.67 -13.32 -17.35
CA PRO A 453 -10.74 -13.39 -18.36
C PRO A 453 -10.66 -12.29 -19.43
N LEU A 454 -9.83 -11.28 -19.23
CA LEU A 454 -9.62 -10.17 -20.15
C LEU A 454 -8.16 -10.17 -20.61
N VAL A 455 -7.90 -10.73 -21.79
CA VAL A 455 -6.57 -10.66 -22.43
C VAL A 455 -6.28 -9.22 -22.84
N GLU A 456 -5.11 -8.70 -22.48
CA GLU A 456 -4.74 -7.31 -22.70
C GLU A 456 -3.91 -7.13 -23.95
N ARG A 457 -4.00 -5.95 -24.55
CA ARG A 457 -3.24 -5.53 -25.74
C ARG A 457 -2.69 -4.12 -25.52
N PRO A 458 -1.73 -3.64 -26.33
CA PRO A 458 -1.34 -2.24 -26.30
C PRO A 458 -2.55 -1.33 -26.43
N ILE A 459 -2.57 -0.21 -25.70
CA ILE A 459 -3.73 0.69 -25.64
C ILE A 459 -4.14 1.24 -27.03
N ASN A 460 -3.16 1.40 -27.94
CA ASN A 460 -3.36 1.78 -29.33
C ASN A 460 -2.11 1.44 -30.17
N ASP A 461 -2.20 1.63 -31.49
CA ASP A 461 -1.10 1.34 -32.43
C ASP A 461 0.17 2.15 -32.12
N ARG A 462 0.04 3.44 -31.75
CA ARG A 462 1.18 4.31 -31.38
C ARG A 462 1.95 3.74 -30.19
N CYS A 463 1.25 3.28 -29.17
CA CYS A 463 1.84 2.64 -28.01
C CYS A 463 2.55 1.35 -28.43
N GLY A 464 1.91 0.52 -29.27
CA GLY A 464 2.52 -0.68 -29.84
C GLY A 464 3.82 -0.39 -30.60
N GLU A 465 3.81 0.58 -31.51
CA GLU A 465 4.99 1.02 -32.27
C GLU A 465 6.13 1.50 -31.35
N ASN A 466 5.81 2.32 -30.34
CA ASN A 466 6.78 2.81 -29.39
C ASN A 466 7.38 1.66 -28.56
N LEU A 467 6.56 0.74 -28.06
CA LEU A 467 7.04 -0.44 -27.32
C LEU A 467 7.92 -1.34 -28.20
N GLU A 468 7.54 -1.56 -29.46
CA GLU A 468 8.33 -2.32 -30.42
C GLU A 468 9.69 -1.67 -30.69
N SER A 469 9.74 -0.33 -30.74
CA SER A 469 11.01 0.40 -30.86
C SER A 469 11.97 0.16 -29.69
N LEU A 470 11.43 -0.15 -28.50
CA LEU A 470 12.19 -0.53 -27.31
C LEU A 470 12.58 -2.02 -27.30
N GLY A 471 12.07 -2.80 -28.26
CA GLY A 471 12.21 -4.26 -28.29
C GLY A 471 11.20 -5.00 -27.41
N LEU A 472 10.16 -4.30 -26.92
CA LEU A 472 9.06 -4.88 -26.16
C LEU A 472 7.95 -5.32 -27.12
N THR A 473 7.58 -6.59 -27.11
CA THR A 473 6.53 -7.14 -28.01
C THR A 473 5.28 -7.56 -27.23
N MET A 474 4.52 -6.56 -26.78
CA MET A 474 3.25 -6.77 -26.09
C MET A 474 2.14 -7.10 -27.11
N THR A 475 1.97 -8.38 -27.46
CA THR A 475 0.87 -8.82 -28.36
C THR A 475 -0.37 -9.23 -27.58
N GLU A 476 -0.25 -10.29 -26.78
CA GLU A 476 -1.24 -10.71 -25.78
C GLU A 476 -0.57 -10.72 -24.40
N PHE A 477 -1.09 -9.90 -23.51
CA PHE A 477 -0.51 -9.63 -22.20
C PHE A 477 -1.47 -10.00 -21.08
N LEU A 478 -0.89 -10.45 -19.96
CA LEU A 478 -1.58 -10.59 -18.68
C LEU A 478 -1.01 -9.55 -17.73
N SER A 479 -1.79 -8.57 -17.28
CA SER A 479 -1.31 -7.65 -16.24
C SER A 479 -1.49 -8.23 -14.84
N PRO A 480 -0.75 -7.71 -13.85
CA PRO A 480 -1.07 -7.90 -12.44
C PRO A 480 -2.49 -7.48 -12.05
N SER A 481 -3.17 -6.64 -12.86
CA SER A 481 -4.54 -6.18 -12.61
C SER A 481 -5.60 -7.10 -13.20
N GLY A 482 -5.29 -7.87 -14.24
CA GLY A 482 -6.20 -8.83 -14.89
C GLY A 482 -6.94 -9.77 -13.92
N PRO A 483 -6.28 -10.33 -12.88
CA PRO A 483 -6.92 -11.22 -11.91
C PRO A 483 -8.10 -10.62 -11.14
N LEU A 484 -8.17 -9.29 -11.02
CA LEU A 484 -9.30 -8.62 -10.36
C LEU A 484 -10.64 -8.97 -10.99
N PHE A 485 -10.65 -9.26 -12.29
CA PHE A 485 -11.86 -9.55 -13.05
C PHE A 485 -12.26 -11.01 -13.01
N SER A 486 -11.42 -11.91 -12.47
CA SER A 486 -11.81 -13.32 -12.38
C SER A 486 -13.02 -13.52 -11.46
N PRO A 487 -14.09 -14.18 -11.91
CA PRO A 487 -15.22 -14.51 -11.05
C PRO A 487 -14.85 -15.54 -9.97
N ASP A 488 -13.79 -16.32 -10.20
CA ASP A 488 -13.29 -17.36 -9.30
C ASP A 488 -12.35 -16.82 -8.22
N LEU A 489 -11.92 -15.56 -8.33
CA LEU A 489 -11.16 -14.86 -7.30
C LEU A 489 -12.08 -13.92 -6.49
N GLN A 490 -11.74 -13.73 -5.22
CA GLN A 490 -12.38 -12.73 -4.36
C GLN A 490 -11.33 -11.94 -3.59
N ILE A 491 -11.58 -10.64 -3.41
CA ILE A 491 -10.77 -9.81 -2.54
C ILE A 491 -11.05 -10.20 -1.09
N VAL A 492 -10.04 -10.72 -0.39
CA VAL A 492 -10.14 -11.09 1.03
C VAL A 492 -9.54 -10.03 1.96
N GLY A 493 -8.79 -9.09 1.39
CA GLY A 493 -8.18 -8.01 2.14
C GLY A 493 -7.52 -6.98 1.25
N ALA A 494 -7.38 -5.77 1.76
CA ALA A 494 -6.67 -4.69 1.11
C ALA A 494 -6.05 -3.79 2.17
N ARG A 495 -4.91 -3.19 1.86
CA ARG A 495 -4.34 -2.09 2.66
C ARG A 495 -4.73 -0.76 2.03
N PRO A 496 -5.43 0.13 2.75
CA PRO A 496 -5.63 1.49 2.28
C PRO A 496 -4.27 2.17 2.04
N PRO A 497 -4.06 2.84 0.90
CA PRO A 497 -2.79 3.49 0.62
C PRO A 497 -2.49 4.62 1.61
N MET A 498 -1.22 4.97 1.75
CA MET A 498 -0.80 6.23 2.34
C MET A 498 -0.03 7.04 1.29
N TYR A 499 -0.70 8.01 0.66
CA TYR A 499 -0.07 8.90 -0.31
C TYR A 499 0.53 10.10 0.42
N ALA A 500 1.80 9.97 0.77
CA ALA A 500 2.62 11.13 1.08
C ALA A 500 2.89 11.93 -0.22
N PRO A 501 3.06 13.26 -0.14
CA PRO A 501 3.10 14.08 -1.36
C PRO A 501 4.33 13.85 -2.26
N ASP A 502 5.43 13.37 -1.70
CA ASP A 502 6.60 12.89 -2.44
C ASP A 502 6.24 11.73 -3.38
N ASN A 503 5.49 10.74 -2.90
CA ASN A 503 5.01 9.64 -3.73
C ASN A 503 4.01 10.11 -4.79
N GLN A 504 3.20 11.12 -4.48
CA GLN A 504 2.31 11.74 -5.46
C GLN A 504 3.09 12.41 -6.61
N ILE A 505 4.20 13.07 -6.31
CA ILE A 505 5.08 13.68 -7.33
C ILE A 505 5.69 12.59 -8.21
N ARG A 506 6.25 11.53 -7.61
CA ARG A 506 6.83 10.40 -8.35
C ARG A 506 5.79 9.75 -9.27
N GLU A 507 4.61 9.43 -8.75
CA GLU A 507 3.53 8.84 -9.53
C GLU A 507 3.11 9.72 -10.71
N ALA A 508 3.02 11.05 -10.51
CA ALA A 508 2.72 12.00 -11.58
C ALA A 508 3.76 12.01 -12.72
N VAL A 509 5.03 11.75 -12.41
CA VAL A 509 6.12 11.61 -13.40
C VAL A 509 5.95 10.32 -14.22
N TYR A 510 5.77 9.18 -13.56
CA TYR A 510 5.57 7.90 -14.26
C TYR A 510 4.28 7.89 -15.09
N ASP A 511 3.19 8.43 -14.54
CA ASP A 511 1.91 8.56 -15.23
C ASP A 511 2.01 9.42 -16.49
N GLN A 512 2.83 10.47 -16.47
CA GLN A 512 3.07 11.30 -17.64
C GLN A 512 3.79 10.52 -18.72
N PHE A 513 4.85 9.79 -18.39
CA PHE A 513 5.56 8.96 -19.35
C PHE A 513 4.61 7.92 -19.96
N ALA A 514 3.86 7.23 -19.11
CA ALA A 514 2.93 6.19 -19.51
C ALA A 514 1.76 6.72 -20.34
N ARG A 515 1.33 7.96 -20.12
CA ARG A 515 0.35 8.63 -20.99
C ARG A 515 0.98 8.97 -22.35
N ARG A 516 2.16 9.60 -22.35
CA ARG A 516 2.81 10.11 -23.56
C ARG A 516 3.24 9.03 -24.54
N ILE A 517 3.65 7.85 -24.06
CA ILE A 517 3.98 6.72 -24.93
C ILE A 517 2.82 6.29 -25.83
N SER A 518 1.57 6.60 -25.45
CA SER A 518 0.39 6.32 -26.27
C SER A 518 -0.04 7.47 -27.18
N GLU A 519 0.49 8.68 -26.95
CA GLU A 519 0.05 9.92 -27.62
C GLU A 519 1.08 10.45 -28.62
N ARG A 520 2.37 10.25 -28.37
CA ARG A 520 3.48 10.86 -29.12
C ARG A 520 4.51 9.82 -29.53
N GLU A 521 5.26 10.11 -30.58
CA GLU A 521 6.41 9.30 -30.97
C GLU A 521 7.47 9.37 -29.86
N PHE A 522 7.92 8.20 -29.42
CA PHE A 522 8.98 8.09 -28.43
C PHE A 522 10.34 8.39 -29.07
N GLN A 523 11.07 9.34 -28.50
CA GLN A 523 12.43 9.68 -28.92
C GLN A 523 13.30 9.85 -27.69
N MET A 524 14.35 9.04 -27.60
CA MET A 524 15.27 9.11 -26.46
C MET A 524 16.59 9.74 -26.85
N HIS A 525 17.00 10.75 -26.08
CA HIS A 525 18.36 11.27 -26.14
C HIS A 525 19.27 10.52 -25.16
N GLU A 526 20.02 9.55 -25.67
CA GLU A 526 21.01 8.83 -24.86
C GLU A 526 22.23 9.72 -24.53
N THR A 527 22.65 9.70 -23.27
CA THR A 527 23.97 10.20 -22.87
C THR A 527 25.08 9.34 -23.47
N SER A 528 26.32 9.86 -23.51
CA SER A 528 27.48 9.07 -23.99
C SER A 528 27.69 7.76 -23.20
N ALA A 529 27.39 7.76 -21.90
CA ALA A 529 27.49 6.57 -21.05
C ALA A 529 26.40 5.55 -21.39
N GLN A 530 25.16 6.00 -21.59
CA GLN A 530 24.03 5.15 -21.98
C GLN A 530 24.25 4.55 -23.38
N ARG A 531 24.74 5.34 -24.34
CA ARG A 531 25.10 4.86 -25.67
C ARG A 531 26.21 3.80 -25.61
N LEU A 532 27.22 3.99 -24.76
CA LEU A 532 28.26 3.00 -24.55
C LEU A 532 27.68 1.69 -23.97
N ARG A 533 26.78 1.79 -22.99
CA ARG A 533 26.09 0.62 -22.42
C ARG A 533 25.28 -0.13 -23.49
N GLN A 534 24.55 0.60 -24.34
CA GLN A 534 23.80 0.04 -25.46
C GLN A 534 24.72 -0.67 -26.47
N GLN A 535 25.84 -0.07 -26.83
CA GLN A 535 26.85 -0.70 -27.71
C GLN A 535 27.48 -1.95 -27.08
N LEU A 536 27.74 -1.94 -25.77
CA LEU A 536 28.22 -3.12 -25.03
C LEU A 536 27.17 -4.24 -25.00
N ALA A 537 25.90 -3.88 -24.82
CA ALA A 537 24.79 -4.82 -24.88
C ALA A 537 24.64 -5.42 -26.29
N GLU A 538 24.79 -4.61 -27.35
CA GLU A 538 24.77 -5.09 -28.74
C GLU A 538 25.92 -6.07 -29.01
N LEU A 539 27.14 -5.77 -28.54
CA LEU A 539 28.28 -6.68 -28.62
C LEU A 539 28.05 -8.02 -27.90
N SER A 540 27.17 -8.06 -26.89
CA SER A 540 26.81 -9.30 -26.20
C SER A 540 26.05 -10.30 -27.09
N SER A 541 25.52 -9.84 -28.24
CA SER A 541 24.90 -10.70 -29.26
C SER A 541 25.94 -11.57 -29.96
N ASP A 542 27.13 -11.01 -30.18
CA ASP A 542 28.21 -11.65 -30.94
C ASP A 542 29.25 -12.34 -30.04
N TYR A 543 29.40 -11.88 -28.79
CA TYR A 543 30.45 -12.34 -27.88
C TYR A 543 29.88 -12.89 -26.55
N SER A 544 29.93 -14.21 -26.39
CA SER A 544 29.40 -14.91 -25.21
C SER A 544 30.08 -14.52 -23.88
N TRP A 545 31.37 -14.16 -23.90
CA TRP A 545 32.07 -13.70 -22.71
C TRP A 545 31.63 -12.29 -22.28
N VAL A 546 31.27 -11.41 -23.24
CA VAL A 546 30.70 -10.08 -22.96
C VAL A 546 29.33 -10.25 -22.33
N ARG A 547 28.49 -11.13 -22.90
CA ARG A 547 27.18 -11.49 -22.35
C ARG A 547 27.27 -11.99 -20.91
N ALA A 548 28.15 -12.95 -20.65
CA ALA A 548 28.34 -13.48 -19.30
C ALA A 548 28.82 -12.40 -18.31
N ALA A 549 29.75 -11.54 -18.71
CA ALA A 549 30.25 -10.46 -17.87
C ALA A 549 29.17 -9.41 -17.57
N LEU A 550 28.41 -8.97 -18.58
CA LEU A 550 27.33 -8.02 -18.41
C LEU A 550 26.20 -8.60 -17.57
N ALA A 551 25.80 -9.85 -17.80
CA ALA A 551 24.77 -10.51 -17.01
C ALA A 551 25.17 -10.62 -15.54
N GLN A 552 26.44 -11.01 -15.26
CA GLN A 552 26.97 -11.10 -13.90
C GLN A 552 27.01 -9.73 -13.19
N VAL A 553 27.43 -8.66 -13.88
CA VAL A 553 27.52 -7.32 -13.27
C VAL A 553 26.16 -6.73 -12.94
N ASN A 554 25.12 -7.09 -13.70
CA ASN A 554 23.76 -6.61 -13.50
C ASN A 554 22.88 -7.59 -12.70
N ASP A 555 23.45 -8.69 -12.20
CA ASP A 555 22.74 -9.76 -11.49
C ASP A 555 21.49 -10.27 -12.25
N VAL A 556 21.64 -10.54 -13.54
CA VAL A 556 20.58 -11.09 -14.40
C VAL A 556 21.04 -12.38 -15.07
N SER A 557 20.10 -13.17 -15.58
CA SER A 557 20.43 -14.37 -16.33
C SER A 557 21.18 -14.03 -17.63
N PRO A 558 22.25 -14.75 -17.99
CA PRO A 558 22.90 -14.57 -19.29
C PRO A 558 22.02 -14.95 -20.48
N ALA A 559 20.85 -15.57 -20.26
CA ALA A 559 19.88 -15.88 -21.29
C ALA A 559 18.90 -14.73 -21.59
N ILE A 560 18.85 -13.68 -20.74
CA ILE A 560 18.01 -12.51 -20.99
C ILE A 560 18.46 -11.77 -22.25
N ASP A 561 17.52 -11.11 -22.92
CA ASP A 561 17.86 -10.19 -23.99
C ASP A 561 18.51 -8.92 -23.40
N LEU A 562 19.84 -8.94 -23.29
CA LEU A 562 20.62 -7.83 -22.73
C LEU A 562 20.49 -6.54 -23.55
N VAL A 563 20.15 -6.62 -24.85
CA VAL A 563 19.95 -5.45 -25.69
C VAL A 563 18.65 -4.74 -25.31
N VAL A 564 17.56 -5.50 -25.19
CA VAL A 564 16.28 -4.96 -24.72
C VAL A 564 16.41 -4.48 -23.27
N ALA A 565 17.06 -5.26 -22.41
CA ALA A 565 17.31 -4.88 -21.02
C ALA A 565 18.06 -3.54 -20.91
N GLY A 566 19.10 -3.35 -21.74
CA GLY A 566 19.87 -2.11 -21.78
C GLY A 566 19.04 -0.87 -22.14
N ARG A 567 18.15 -1.01 -23.13
CA ARG A 567 17.24 0.08 -23.55
C ARG A 567 16.23 0.42 -22.46
N VAL A 568 15.58 -0.59 -21.91
CA VAL A 568 14.56 -0.42 -20.85
C VAL A 568 15.18 0.15 -19.59
N ALA A 569 16.34 -0.36 -19.15
CA ALA A 569 17.05 0.15 -17.98
C ALA A 569 17.39 1.64 -18.13
N THR A 570 17.79 2.07 -19.33
CA THR A 570 18.10 3.47 -19.62
C THR A 570 16.87 4.37 -19.45
N ILE A 571 15.68 3.90 -19.82
CA ILE A 571 14.43 4.66 -19.63
C ILE A 571 14.08 4.75 -18.15
N VAL A 572 14.11 3.62 -17.44
CA VAL A 572 13.80 3.56 -16.02
C VAL A 572 14.75 4.44 -15.21
N GLU A 573 16.07 4.37 -15.46
CA GLU A 573 17.07 5.22 -14.79
C GLU A 573 16.78 6.72 -14.97
N ASN A 574 16.42 7.15 -16.19
CA ASN A 574 16.11 8.57 -16.44
C ASN A 574 14.78 8.98 -15.81
N LEU A 575 13.77 8.10 -15.80
CA LEU A 575 12.48 8.36 -15.14
C LEU A 575 12.65 8.47 -13.63
N ASP A 576 13.39 7.54 -13.02
CA ASP A 576 13.70 7.54 -11.60
C ASP A 576 14.50 8.80 -11.24
N ALA A 577 15.51 9.16 -12.04
CA ALA A 577 16.28 10.38 -11.82
C ALA A 577 15.40 11.65 -11.86
N ILE A 578 14.44 11.73 -12.80
CA ILE A 578 13.48 12.84 -12.85
C ILE A 578 12.58 12.81 -11.60
N ALA A 579 11.99 11.65 -11.28
CA ALA A 579 11.06 11.48 -10.17
C ALA A 579 11.71 11.81 -8.82
N ASP A 580 12.92 11.30 -8.57
CA ASP A 580 13.69 11.52 -7.34
C ASP A 580 14.15 12.97 -7.23
N THR A 581 14.64 13.58 -8.31
CA THR A 581 15.02 15.00 -8.29
C THR A 581 13.86 15.89 -7.84
N GLN A 582 12.65 15.65 -8.35
CA GLN A 582 11.48 16.45 -7.97
C GLN A 582 11.01 16.14 -6.55
N ALA A 583 11.02 14.87 -6.14
CA ALA A 583 10.64 14.47 -4.78
C ALA A 583 11.60 15.02 -3.71
N GLU A 584 12.91 14.98 -3.97
CA GLU A 584 13.93 15.56 -3.09
C GLU A 584 13.81 17.08 -3.00
N ALA A 585 13.64 17.77 -4.14
CA ALA A 585 13.43 19.21 -4.17
C ALA A 585 12.17 19.63 -3.40
N PHE A 586 11.09 18.86 -3.52
CA PHE A 586 9.90 19.05 -2.70
C PHE A 586 10.16 18.84 -1.21
N SER A 587 10.91 17.79 -0.82
CA SER A 587 11.25 17.51 0.58
C SER A 587 12.06 18.65 1.20
N ASP A 588 13.01 19.21 0.47
CA ASP A 588 13.79 20.38 0.88
C ASP A 588 12.89 21.62 1.05
N ALA A 589 12.00 21.88 0.08
CA ALA A 589 11.03 22.96 0.15
C ALA A 589 10.12 22.83 1.37
N MET A 590 9.63 21.62 1.65
CA MET A 590 8.76 21.35 2.79
C MET A 590 9.47 21.47 4.13
N THR A 591 10.75 21.08 4.20
CA THR A 591 11.58 21.29 5.38
C THR A 591 11.65 22.77 5.72
N LEU A 592 11.89 23.61 4.72
CA LEU A 592 11.96 25.07 4.86
C LEU A 592 10.61 25.69 5.27
N VAL A 593 9.51 25.28 4.65
CA VAL A 593 8.16 25.76 4.98
C VAL A 593 7.78 25.38 6.41
N THR A 594 8.05 24.13 6.80
CA THR A 594 7.69 23.62 8.14
C THR A 594 8.52 24.27 9.23
N ALA A 595 9.82 24.45 9.00
CA ALA A 595 10.73 25.10 9.96
C ALA A 595 10.65 26.64 9.92
N GLN A 596 9.86 27.22 9.00
CA GLN A 596 9.80 28.67 8.72
C GLN A 596 11.18 29.27 8.41
N GLY A 597 12.04 28.50 7.72
CA GLY A 597 13.42 28.84 7.41
C GLY A 597 14.36 27.64 7.48
N VAL A 598 15.66 27.90 7.39
CA VAL A 598 16.69 26.85 7.53
C VAL A 598 16.72 26.36 8.98
N PRO A 599 16.61 25.05 9.25
CA PRO A 599 16.63 24.51 10.60
C PRO A 599 17.92 24.91 11.34
N ALA A 600 17.79 25.45 12.55
CA ALA A 600 18.93 25.94 13.33
C ALA A 600 19.95 24.84 13.73
N LYS A 601 19.57 23.56 13.62
CA LYS A 601 20.41 22.39 13.93
C LYS A 601 20.90 21.64 12.69
N ALA A 602 20.66 22.17 11.48
CA ALA A 602 21.13 21.54 10.26
C ALA A 602 22.68 21.54 10.21
N PRO A 603 23.32 20.45 9.75
CA PRO A 603 24.74 20.43 9.41
C PRO A 603 25.12 21.56 8.43
N PRO A 604 26.37 22.09 8.45
CA PRO A 604 26.75 23.23 7.61
C PRO A 604 26.49 23.06 6.12
N GLU A 605 26.76 21.87 5.56
CA GLU A 605 26.52 21.56 4.15
C GLU A 605 25.03 21.56 3.81
N GLU A 606 24.21 20.93 4.66
CA GLU A 606 22.75 20.91 4.52
C GLU A 606 22.17 22.33 4.65
N ALA A 607 22.66 23.13 5.61
CA ALA A 607 22.23 24.50 5.81
C ALA A 607 22.54 25.39 4.59
N ALA A 608 23.71 25.22 3.97
CA ALA A 608 24.07 25.96 2.76
C ALA A 608 23.14 25.59 1.59
N ARG A 609 22.93 24.29 1.35
CA ARG A 609 21.99 23.78 0.33
C ARG A 609 20.58 24.32 0.54
N LEU A 610 20.03 24.19 1.76
CA LEU A 610 18.68 24.67 2.09
C LEU A 610 18.55 26.20 1.98
N THR A 611 19.64 26.95 2.22
CA THR A 611 19.65 28.40 2.02
C THR A 611 19.47 28.77 0.55
N GLU A 612 20.17 28.05 -0.35
CA GLU A 612 20.03 28.24 -1.79
C GLU A 612 18.62 27.86 -2.27
N VAL A 613 18.10 26.71 -1.83
CA VAL A 613 16.72 26.28 -2.13
C VAL A 613 15.71 27.35 -1.68
N LEU A 614 15.86 27.89 -0.47
CA LEU A 614 14.98 28.94 0.03
C LEU A 614 15.05 30.23 -0.80
N ALA A 615 16.24 30.60 -1.28
CA ALA A 615 16.42 31.77 -2.13
C ALA A 615 15.72 31.57 -3.48
N ASN A 616 15.89 30.40 -4.10
CA ASN A 616 15.24 30.04 -5.37
C ASN A 616 13.72 30.01 -5.22
N LEU A 617 13.19 29.33 -4.20
CA LEU A 617 11.74 29.28 -3.95
C LEU A 617 11.11 30.67 -3.76
N LYS A 618 11.79 31.59 -3.06
CA LYS A 618 11.31 32.96 -2.89
C LYS A 618 11.40 33.79 -4.18
N SER A 619 12.37 33.47 -5.03
CA SER A 619 12.54 34.11 -6.34
C SER A 619 11.49 33.63 -7.34
N ASP A 620 11.22 32.33 -7.37
CA ASP A 620 10.33 31.68 -8.34
C ASP A 620 8.85 31.87 -7.96
N HIS A 621 8.56 31.92 -6.66
CA HIS A 621 7.20 32.02 -6.12
C HIS A 621 7.03 33.14 -5.08
N PRO A 622 7.39 34.40 -5.41
CA PRO A 622 7.40 35.50 -4.44
C PRO A 622 6.01 35.73 -3.82
N GLN A 623 4.95 35.53 -4.61
CA GLN A 623 3.57 35.72 -4.14
C GLN A 623 3.15 34.66 -3.11
N TRP A 624 3.54 33.39 -3.28
CA TRP A 624 3.19 32.33 -2.33
C TRP A 624 3.82 32.58 -0.97
N PHE A 625 5.08 32.98 -0.93
CA PHE A 625 5.77 33.31 0.32
C PHE A 625 5.26 34.63 0.93
N ALA A 626 4.90 35.62 0.11
CA ALA A 626 4.27 36.85 0.60
C ALA A 626 2.90 36.58 1.22
N ASP A 627 2.06 35.76 0.57
CA ASP A 627 0.75 35.40 1.08
C ASP A 627 0.85 34.48 2.30
N ALA A 628 1.81 33.55 2.34
CA ALA A 628 2.08 32.74 3.53
C ALA A 628 2.55 33.60 4.72
N ALA A 629 3.46 34.54 4.49
CA ALA A 629 3.92 35.48 5.52
C ALA A 629 2.79 36.43 5.99
N ALA A 630 1.85 36.76 5.11
CA ALA A 630 0.66 37.54 5.44
C ALA A 630 -0.47 36.71 6.08
N GLY A 631 -0.27 35.40 6.27
CA GLY A 631 -1.28 34.48 6.80
C GLY A 631 -2.47 34.22 5.87
N LYS A 632 -2.36 34.57 4.58
CA LYS A 632 -3.37 34.31 3.55
C LYS A 632 -3.25 32.93 2.93
N LEU A 633 -2.05 32.35 2.98
CA LEU A 633 -1.81 30.94 2.67
C LEU A 633 -1.38 30.23 3.94
N SER A 634 -2.07 29.15 4.29
CA SER A 634 -1.57 28.28 5.35
C SER A 634 -0.39 27.45 4.86
N ASN A 635 0.44 26.96 5.79
CA ASN A 635 1.54 26.04 5.46
C ASN A 635 1.06 24.82 4.66
N ARG A 636 -0.20 24.41 4.84
CA ARG A 636 -0.80 23.29 4.11
C ARG A 636 -1.21 23.65 2.68
N GLN A 637 -1.81 24.82 2.47
CA GLN A 637 -2.09 25.30 1.12
C GLN A 637 -0.78 25.48 0.34
N LEU A 638 0.27 25.97 1.00
CA LEU A 638 1.59 26.05 0.41
C LEU A 638 2.15 24.66 0.05
N GLN A 639 1.97 23.65 0.90
CA GLN A 639 2.33 22.26 0.59
C GLN A 639 1.63 21.75 -0.68
N GLN A 640 0.32 21.98 -0.83
CA GLN A 640 -0.42 21.56 -2.03
C GLN A 640 0.09 22.25 -3.29
N LEU A 641 0.36 23.56 -3.22
CA LEU A 641 0.94 24.31 -4.33
C LEU A 641 2.31 23.77 -4.73
N LEU A 642 3.18 23.47 -3.74
CA LEU A 642 4.48 22.88 -3.99
C LEU A 642 4.36 21.48 -4.59
N THR A 643 3.48 20.62 -4.06
CA THR A 643 3.26 19.27 -4.62
C THR A 643 2.83 19.36 -6.09
N ARG A 644 1.90 20.26 -6.42
CA ARG A 644 1.47 20.50 -7.80
C ARG A 644 2.60 20.99 -8.67
N PHE A 645 3.35 21.99 -8.20
CA PHE A 645 4.48 22.57 -8.93
C PHE A 645 5.54 21.52 -9.29
N TYR A 646 6.03 20.75 -8.31
CA TYR A 646 7.05 19.73 -8.56
C TYR A 646 6.54 18.56 -9.40
N SER A 647 5.24 18.24 -9.31
CA SER A 647 4.60 17.30 -10.24
C SER A 647 4.66 17.84 -11.67
N GLU A 648 4.21 19.08 -11.90
CA GLU A 648 4.20 19.73 -13.23
C GLU A 648 5.62 19.86 -13.81
N GLN A 649 6.61 20.23 -12.99
CA GLN A 649 8.02 20.28 -13.41
C GLN A 649 8.53 18.90 -13.85
N GLY A 650 8.27 17.85 -13.07
CA GLY A 650 8.63 16.50 -13.45
C GLY A 650 7.97 16.04 -14.76
N GLN A 651 6.70 16.39 -14.97
CA GLN A 651 6.00 16.09 -16.21
C GLN A 651 6.61 16.80 -17.42
N VAL A 652 7.03 18.07 -17.26
CA VAL A 652 7.75 18.81 -18.30
C VAL A 652 9.12 18.18 -18.58
N SER A 653 9.85 17.74 -17.55
CA SER A 653 11.13 17.04 -17.72
C SER A 653 10.98 15.72 -18.48
N VAL A 654 9.89 14.96 -18.23
CA VAL A 654 9.56 13.75 -19.01
C VAL A 654 9.32 14.08 -20.48
N ASP A 655 8.49 15.09 -20.76
CA ASP A 655 8.21 15.50 -22.13
C ASP A 655 9.50 15.93 -22.86
N ALA A 656 10.36 16.71 -22.21
CA ALA A 656 11.62 17.16 -22.79
C ALA A 656 12.62 16.02 -23.04
N MET A 657 12.65 15.00 -22.18
CA MET A 657 13.60 13.89 -22.27
C MET A 657 13.19 12.83 -23.31
N PHE A 658 11.90 12.51 -23.38
CA PHE A 658 11.41 11.33 -24.11
C PHE A 658 10.47 11.67 -25.28
N PHE A 659 9.90 12.88 -25.32
CA PHE A 659 8.88 13.28 -26.29
C PHE A 659 9.11 14.72 -26.80
N PRO A 660 10.33 15.08 -27.23
CA PRO A 660 10.65 16.42 -27.69
C PRO A 660 9.76 16.83 -28.87
N GLU A 661 9.38 18.10 -28.92
CA GLU A 661 8.64 18.62 -30.07
C GLU A 661 9.52 18.46 -31.32
N SER A 662 9.00 17.77 -32.34
CA SER A 662 9.71 17.68 -33.62
C SER A 662 9.98 19.10 -34.13
N PRO A 663 11.21 19.42 -34.57
CA PRO A 663 11.49 20.74 -35.12
C PRO A 663 10.49 20.98 -36.26
N SER A 664 9.78 22.11 -36.19
CA SER A 664 8.90 22.53 -37.28
C SER A 664 9.67 22.44 -38.59
N PRO A 665 9.12 21.82 -39.66
CA PRO A 665 9.82 21.73 -40.92
C PRO A 665 10.21 23.14 -41.36
N GLN A 666 11.52 23.41 -41.42
CA GLN A 666 12.07 24.68 -41.87
C GLN A 666 11.89 24.87 -43.37
#